data_AF-A0A0E9NJX9-F1
#
_entry.id   AF-A0A0E9NJX9-F1
#
_cell.length_a   1.000
_cell.length_b   1.000
_cell.length_c   1.000
_cell.angle_alpha   90.00
_cell.angle_beta   90.00
_cell.angle_gamma   90.00
#
_symmetry.space_group_name_H-M   'P 1'
#
loop_
_entity.id
_entity.type
_entity.pdbx_description
1 polymer ?
#
loop_
_entity_poly.entity_id
_entity_poly.type
_entity_poly.pdbx_seq_one_letter_code
_entity_poly.pdbx_strand_id
1 'polypeptide(L)'
;MADASYPKVINLQMGWPTESLLPSTSLAKAASEVLLQSSPFSKLPDLNSGRTPAAHPLQYGSDLGPRSTRKVLAEWTTEKYALRGEEAVKPENIVMTPGASYGLMNVLQLCTSPHNGYTRRAFCTSPTYFLAAGILQDAGFAGRMSAVNEDAEGIDIDALREALEREEKVRRREGDGDKSTIEAAPRKKKVFRYVVYCVTTYANPSGQIMSERRRNQLVELARKYDALVISDDVYDFLHYTPLPGGKIPARLVTRDVTTMPSEYGNTISNCSFAKLLAPGFRVGWIETASPLLALQLAEGGANHSGGCPSQLNSSIVGHFTQSGALDENIVKLRETYGQRSKTYRSALSGYLPSGTTIQGGEGGYFLWVGLPDGYDAREVVKRAKEEFGVQVASGDAFEVPGDERGWGAKRGWLDFHDTSIPPSHNATFTKFHIYNLDPHLSGSRSPYPQMTNVAEVGPYTICYDHKLQETYEIEATLTTMALRNNFGLNSVPRDPSSLHPGHTEHLESITESLISAVTPARQASVIPIEQLRLPDTELVKDAFQWVKDRLASGPFNHSIRVYMIGAAIAQDMFPESFKWDPETYFLTSLFHDIGVADEFFLTTKLSFEYRGGIETYNYLRAKKKEGNYDVPQDLIDSVTEAILRHTNFVPGRITTHGQLIQLATLYDNIGAHQAWVHPDTYEAIVREWPRGHWSDDFITCMSKEMAAKPWCHTTALQASSDFLGDVGRNPIAKKYE
;
A
#
# COMPACT_ATOMS: atom_id res chain seq x y z
N MET A 1 0.37 -9.68 43.80
CA MET A 1 0.63 -8.36 43.23
C MET A 1 0.01 -8.37 41.85
N ALA A 2 -0.91 -7.45 41.59
CA ALA A 2 -1.45 -7.22 40.26
C ALA A 2 -0.30 -6.82 39.35
N ASP A 3 -0.11 -7.56 38.26
CA ASP A 3 0.71 -7.11 37.14
C ASP A 3 -0.22 -6.60 36.05
N ALA A 4 0.06 -5.39 35.61
CA ALA A 4 -0.79 -4.56 34.79
C ALA A 4 -0.50 -4.82 33.31
N SER A 5 -1.49 -5.34 32.58
CA SER A 5 -1.55 -5.18 31.12
C SER A 5 -2.86 -4.48 30.79
N TYR A 6 -2.77 -3.21 30.39
CA TYR A 6 -3.88 -2.32 30.03
C TYR A 6 -5.05 -3.04 29.32
N PRO A 7 -6.33 -2.73 29.63
CA PRO A 7 -7.42 -3.12 28.75
C PRO A 7 -7.18 -2.48 27.39
N LYS A 8 -7.15 -3.31 26.33
CA LYS A 8 -7.01 -2.86 24.96
C LYS A 8 -8.21 -1.98 24.64
N VAL A 9 -8.02 -0.66 24.65
CA VAL A 9 -9.09 0.30 24.34
C VAL A 9 -9.49 0.10 22.88
N ILE A 10 -10.77 -0.19 22.64
CA ILE A 10 -11.36 -0.21 21.29
C ILE A 10 -11.57 1.25 20.90
N ASN A 11 -10.87 1.70 19.86
CA ASN A 11 -10.91 3.09 19.44
C ASN A 11 -11.70 3.24 18.13
N LEU A 12 -12.85 3.90 18.22
CA LEU A 12 -13.78 4.18 17.12
C LEU A 12 -13.82 5.68 16.81
N GLN A 13 -12.75 6.41 17.14
CA GLN A 13 -12.66 7.87 17.03
C GLN A 13 -11.55 8.38 16.07
N MET A 14 -10.54 7.58 15.74
CA MET A 14 -9.29 8.09 15.14
C MET A 14 -9.37 8.48 13.66
N GLY A 15 -10.26 7.86 12.90
CA GLY A 15 -10.41 8.06 11.46
C GLY A 15 -9.21 7.55 10.64
N TRP A 16 -8.44 6.61 11.19
CA TRP A 16 -7.20 6.09 10.58
C TRP A 16 -7.45 4.76 9.85
N PRO A 17 -7.11 4.61 8.56
CA PRO A 17 -7.24 3.33 7.87
C PRO A 17 -6.53 2.21 8.63
N THR A 18 -7.21 1.07 8.75
CA THR A 18 -6.57 -0.17 9.20
C THR A 18 -5.41 -0.44 8.26
N GLU A 19 -4.24 -0.85 8.78
CA GLU A 19 -3.01 -1.01 7.97
C GLU A 19 -3.20 -1.93 6.76
N SER A 20 -4.04 -2.97 6.87
CA SER A 20 -4.36 -3.90 5.78
C SER A 20 -5.13 -3.25 4.60
N LEU A 21 -5.67 -2.05 4.79
CA LEU A 21 -6.31 -1.25 3.74
C LEU A 21 -5.34 -0.29 3.05
N LEU A 22 -4.11 -0.14 3.54
CA LEU A 22 -3.09 0.65 2.87
C LEU A 22 -2.55 -0.12 1.66
N PRO A 23 -2.55 0.45 0.45
CA PRO A 23 -2.03 -0.20 -0.75
C PRO A 23 -0.50 -0.08 -0.83
N SER A 24 0.20 -0.49 0.22
CA SER A 24 1.64 -0.26 0.40
C SER A 24 2.49 -0.82 -0.75
N THR A 25 2.20 -2.05 -1.20
CA THR A 25 2.91 -2.70 -2.31
C THR A 25 2.72 -1.95 -3.64
N SER A 26 1.47 -1.64 -3.99
CA SER A 26 1.17 -0.90 -5.22
C SER A 26 1.74 0.52 -5.19
N LEU A 27 1.78 1.17 -4.00
CA LEU A 27 2.41 2.47 -3.83
C LEU A 27 3.93 2.40 -3.96
N ALA A 28 4.57 1.37 -3.40
CA ALA A 28 6.01 1.17 -3.54
C ALA A 28 6.38 0.95 -5.01
N LYS A 29 5.59 0.17 -5.75
CA LYS A 29 5.75 -0.01 -7.20
C LYS A 29 5.63 1.33 -7.95
N ALA A 30 4.55 2.07 -7.73
CA ALA A 30 4.36 3.37 -8.38
C ALA A 30 5.48 4.38 -8.03
N ALA A 31 5.95 4.39 -6.78
CA ALA A 31 7.08 5.21 -6.36
C ALA A 31 8.37 4.84 -7.09
N SER A 32 8.67 3.54 -7.20
CA SER A 32 9.82 3.03 -7.94
C SER A 32 9.77 3.45 -9.42
N GLU A 33 8.63 3.23 -10.09
CA GLU A 33 8.46 3.55 -11.52
C GLU A 33 8.56 5.06 -11.81
N VAL A 34 8.09 5.90 -10.88
CA VAL A 34 8.21 7.36 -10.97
C VAL A 34 9.65 7.84 -10.73
N LEU A 35 10.36 7.24 -9.77
CA LEU A 35 11.74 7.61 -9.42
C LEU A 35 12.76 7.15 -10.46
N LEU A 36 12.58 5.94 -11.02
CA LEU A 36 13.51 5.36 -12.00
C LEU A 36 13.28 5.86 -13.45
N GLN A 37 12.36 6.82 -13.64
CA GLN A 37 12.01 7.41 -14.93
C GLN A 37 11.52 6.44 -16.01
N SER A 38 11.18 5.20 -15.64
CA SER A 38 10.48 4.23 -16.50
C SER A 38 9.07 4.71 -16.86
N SER A 39 8.53 5.67 -16.10
CA SER A 39 7.21 6.27 -16.30
C SER A 39 7.25 7.44 -17.30
N PRO A 40 6.24 7.55 -18.21
CA PRO A 40 6.09 8.69 -19.13
C PRO A 40 5.90 10.05 -18.42
N PHE A 41 5.66 10.05 -17.10
CA PHE A 41 5.58 11.25 -16.26
C PHE A 41 6.87 12.06 -16.18
N SER A 42 8.03 11.47 -16.53
CA SER A 42 9.34 12.13 -16.55
C SER A 42 9.60 12.99 -17.79
N LYS A 43 8.71 12.97 -18.81
CA LYS A 43 9.00 13.52 -20.15
C LYS A 43 8.05 14.62 -20.66
N LEU A 44 7.05 15.04 -19.86
CA LEU A 44 6.05 16.02 -20.33
C LEU A 44 6.41 17.47 -19.97
N PRO A 45 6.52 18.40 -20.96
CA PRO A 45 6.92 19.78 -20.71
C PRO A 45 5.89 20.52 -19.85
N ASP A 46 6.41 21.26 -18.87
CA ASP A 46 5.60 22.08 -17.97
C ASP A 46 5.41 23.48 -18.57
N LEU A 47 4.37 23.62 -19.39
CA LEU A 47 4.16 24.80 -20.24
C LEU A 47 3.79 26.09 -19.50
N ASN A 48 3.59 26.08 -18.17
CA ASN A 48 3.05 27.23 -17.45
C ASN A 48 4.10 28.09 -16.71
N SER A 49 5.37 27.69 -16.63
CA SER A 49 6.39 28.47 -15.92
C SER A 49 7.31 29.29 -16.83
N GLY A 50 7.31 29.04 -18.15
CA GLY A 50 8.28 29.63 -19.08
C GLY A 50 9.75 29.36 -18.71
N ARG A 51 10.02 28.46 -17.74
CA ARG A 51 11.35 28.32 -17.11
C ARG A 51 11.91 26.90 -17.07
N THR A 52 11.20 25.84 -17.45
CA THR A 52 11.81 24.50 -17.41
C THR A 52 11.10 23.46 -18.30
N PRO A 53 11.87 22.66 -19.09
CA PRO A 53 11.39 21.36 -19.60
C PRO A 53 10.99 20.43 -18.45
N ALA A 54 10.22 19.39 -18.76
CA ALA A 54 9.79 18.32 -17.84
C ALA A 54 10.84 18.03 -16.75
N ALA A 55 10.60 18.46 -15.52
CA ALA A 55 11.53 18.27 -14.43
C ALA A 55 11.30 16.89 -13.81
N HIS A 56 12.38 16.17 -13.51
CA HIS A 56 12.33 14.93 -12.74
C HIS A 56 11.47 15.14 -11.48
N PRO A 57 10.68 14.16 -10.99
CA PRO A 57 9.88 14.30 -9.76
C PRO A 57 10.64 14.69 -8.48
N LEU A 58 11.99 14.71 -8.52
CA LEU A 58 12.88 15.12 -7.42
C LEU A 58 13.39 16.57 -7.59
N GLN A 59 12.99 17.26 -8.65
CA GLN A 59 13.30 18.65 -8.93
C GLN A 59 12.11 19.54 -8.63
N TYR A 60 12.39 20.85 -8.54
CA TYR A 60 11.35 21.88 -8.52
C TYR A 60 10.44 21.76 -9.75
N GLY A 61 9.16 22.08 -9.56
CA GLY A 61 8.12 21.92 -10.57
C GLY A 61 7.18 23.11 -10.67
N SER A 62 6.09 22.97 -11.42
CA SER A 62 5.03 23.99 -11.45
C SER A 62 4.41 24.22 -10.08
N ASP A 63 4.06 25.48 -9.82
CA ASP A 63 3.30 25.91 -8.63
C ASP A 63 1.91 25.25 -8.56
N LEU A 64 1.32 24.91 -9.71
CA LEU A 64 0.06 24.14 -9.80
C LEU A 64 0.26 22.66 -9.48
N GLY A 65 1.51 22.19 -9.53
CA GLY A 65 1.91 20.79 -9.47
C GLY A 65 2.00 20.12 -10.85
N PRO A 66 2.49 18.87 -10.89
CA PRO A 66 2.85 18.19 -12.14
C PRO A 66 1.69 18.20 -13.14
N ARG A 67 1.90 18.76 -14.33
CA ARG A 67 0.87 18.83 -15.38
C ARG A 67 0.35 17.44 -15.77
N SER A 68 1.24 16.45 -15.81
CA SER A 68 0.91 15.04 -16.07
C SER A 68 -0.07 14.50 -15.04
N THR A 69 0.17 14.74 -13.75
CA THR A 69 -0.75 14.36 -12.66
C THR A 69 -2.09 15.05 -12.82
N ARG A 70 -2.09 16.38 -12.99
CA ARG A 70 -3.34 17.14 -13.16
C ARG A 70 -4.14 16.68 -14.37
N LYS A 71 -3.48 16.29 -15.47
CA LYS A 71 -4.14 15.71 -16.64
C LYS A 71 -4.84 14.40 -16.32
N VAL A 72 -4.12 13.46 -15.71
CA VAL A 72 -4.69 12.16 -15.32
C VAL A 72 -5.84 12.34 -14.33
N LEU A 73 -5.71 13.25 -13.35
CA LEU A 73 -6.77 13.52 -12.39
C LEU A 73 -8.00 14.16 -13.05
N ALA A 74 -7.81 15.07 -14.01
CA ALA A 74 -8.91 15.68 -14.75
C ALA A 74 -9.68 14.64 -15.58
N GLU A 75 -8.96 13.75 -16.27
CA GLU A 75 -9.53 12.64 -17.05
C GLU A 75 -10.29 11.66 -16.14
N TRP A 76 -9.63 11.20 -15.07
CA TRP A 76 -10.21 10.29 -14.09
C TRP A 76 -11.45 10.88 -13.42
N THR A 77 -11.41 12.15 -13.00
CA THR A 77 -12.57 12.83 -12.40
C THR A 77 -13.71 12.96 -13.41
N THR A 78 -13.42 13.39 -14.64
CA THR A 78 -14.43 13.47 -15.73
C THR A 78 -15.11 12.13 -15.96
N GLU A 79 -14.35 11.03 -15.95
CA GLU A 79 -14.89 9.69 -16.07
C GLU A 79 -15.78 9.31 -14.87
N LYS A 80 -15.29 9.46 -13.62
CA LYS A 80 -16.02 9.02 -12.42
C LYS A 80 -17.35 9.72 -12.20
N TYR A 81 -17.44 11.00 -12.56
CA TYR A 81 -18.72 11.74 -12.50
C TYR A 81 -19.52 11.65 -13.80
N ALA A 82 -19.03 10.92 -14.81
CA ALA A 82 -19.63 10.81 -16.13
C ALA A 82 -19.90 12.17 -16.81
N LEU A 83 -18.98 13.13 -16.64
CA LEU A 83 -19.09 14.50 -17.16
C LEU A 83 -18.80 14.54 -18.66
N ARG A 84 -19.42 15.49 -19.38
CA ARG A 84 -19.31 15.61 -20.85
C ARG A 84 -19.24 17.08 -21.28
N GLY A 85 -18.61 17.33 -22.42
CA GLY A 85 -18.56 18.67 -23.02
C GLY A 85 -17.93 19.69 -22.08
N GLU A 86 -18.64 20.80 -21.81
CA GLU A 86 -18.16 21.89 -20.97
C GLU A 86 -18.05 21.53 -19.48
N GLU A 87 -18.71 20.45 -19.04
CA GLU A 87 -18.62 19.94 -17.66
C GLU A 87 -17.32 19.19 -17.39
N ALA A 88 -16.59 18.77 -18.44
CA ALA A 88 -15.37 18.01 -18.28
C ALA A 88 -14.33 18.80 -17.46
N VAL A 89 -13.71 18.13 -16.50
CA VAL A 89 -12.68 18.74 -15.65
C VAL A 89 -11.47 19.06 -16.51
N LYS A 90 -10.91 20.25 -16.32
CA LYS A 90 -9.74 20.74 -17.05
C LYS A 90 -8.51 20.73 -16.15
N PRO A 91 -7.34 20.27 -16.62
CA PRO A 91 -6.11 20.29 -15.81
C PRO A 91 -5.73 21.68 -15.30
N GLU A 92 -6.09 22.73 -16.04
CA GLU A 92 -5.86 24.13 -15.70
C GLU A 92 -6.68 24.60 -14.48
N ASN A 93 -7.73 23.87 -14.13
CA ASN A 93 -8.57 24.14 -12.95
C ASN A 93 -8.11 23.35 -11.71
N ILE A 94 -7.03 22.56 -11.81
CA ILE A 94 -6.54 21.72 -10.72
C ILE A 94 -5.27 22.31 -10.11
N VAL A 95 -5.22 22.37 -8.78
CA VAL A 95 -4.04 22.72 -7.99
C VAL A 95 -3.70 21.56 -7.06
N MET A 96 -2.48 21.02 -7.14
CA MET A 96 -2.05 19.96 -6.22
C MET A 96 -1.77 20.52 -4.83
N THR A 97 -2.13 19.76 -3.79
CA THR A 97 -1.96 20.19 -2.39
C THR A 97 -1.45 19.05 -1.50
N PRO A 98 -0.85 19.34 -0.34
CA PRO A 98 -0.66 18.39 0.75
C PRO A 98 -1.94 17.87 1.44
N GLY A 99 -3.00 17.61 0.69
CA GLY A 99 -4.29 17.17 1.21
C GLY A 99 -5.19 18.32 1.69
N ALA A 100 -6.44 17.97 1.98
CA ALA A 100 -7.54 18.92 2.24
C ALA A 100 -7.27 19.96 3.34
N SER A 101 -6.60 19.62 4.45
CA SER A 101 -6.33 20.59 5.53
C SER A 101 -5.42 21.73 5.07
N TYR A 102 -4.35 21.42 4.35
CA TYR A 102 -3.51 22.45 3.72
C TYR A 102 -4.28 23.18 2.64
N GLY A 103 -5.06 22.45 1.83
CA GLY A 103 -5.90 23.04 0.79
C GLY A 103 -6.84 24.12 1.34
N LEU A 104 -7.59 23.82 2.40
CA LEU A 104 -8.47 24.77 3.07
C LEU A 104 -7.71 26.00 3.58
N MET A 105 -6.58 25.79 4.26
CA MET A 105 -5.72 26.89 4.73
C MET A 105 -5.25 27.78 3.59
N ASN A 106 -4.76 27.19 2.50
CA ASN A 106 -4.26 27.91 1.32
C ASN A 106 -5.38 28.72 0.64
N VAL A 107 -6.57 28.13 0.52
CA VAL A 107 -7.75 28.83 -0.03
C VAL A 107 -8.11 30.04 0.84
N LEU A 108 -8.19 29.86 2.16
CA LEU A 108 -8.53 30.96 3.06
C LEU A 108 -7.46 32.07 2.98
N GLN A 109 -6.18 31.71 3.01
CA GLN A 109 -5.08 32.68 2.94
C GLN A 109 -5.11 33.52 1.65
N LEU A 110 -5.48 32.92 0.52
CA LEU A 110 -5.38 33.56 -0.80
C LEU A 110 -6.69 34.20 -1.26
N CYS A 111 -7.83 33.77 -0.72
CA CYS A 111 -9.16 34.23 -1.16
C CYS A 111 -9.92 35.04 -0.09
N THR A 112 -9.33 35.24 1.10
CA THR A 112 -9.97 35.99 2.20
C THR A 112 -9.07 37.08 2.76
N SER A 113 -9.69 38.04 3.43
CA SER A 113 -9.03 39.09 4.19
C SER A 113 -9.86 39.44 5.44
N PRO A 114 -9.91 38.56 6.45
CA PRO A 114 -10.68 38.83 7.65
C PRO A 114 -10.02 39.91 8.52
N HIS A 115 -8.68 39.99 8.56
CA HIS A 115 -7.94 40.93 9.41
C HIS A 115 -8.29 42.41 9.15
N ASN A 116 -8.67 42.78 7.92
CA ASN A 116 -9.06 44.15 7.55
C ASN A 116 -10.58 44.35 7.48
N GLY A 117 -11.36 43.34 7.85
CA GLY A 117 -12.83 43.37 7.87
C GLY A 117 -13.50 43.19 6.51
N TYR A 118 -12.75 43.01 5.42
CA TYR A 118 -13.34 42.81 4.09
C TYR A 118 -14.03 41.45 3.95
N THR A 119 -13.36 40.37 4.37
CA THR A 119 -14.02 39.08 4.51
C THR A 119 -14.67 39.01 5.90
N ARG A 120 -15.99 39.11 5.94
CA ARG A 120 -16.73 39.44 7.17
C ARG A 120 -17.03 38.22 8.02
N ARG A 121 -17.40 37.10 7.40
CA ARG A 121 -17.91 35.92 8.12
C ARG A 121 -17.70 34.62 7.36
N ALA A 122 -17.46 33.54 8.11
CA ALA A 122 -17.48 32.17 7.62
C ALA A 122 -18.72 31.43 8.16
N PHE A 123 -19.56 30.94 7.25
CA PHE A 123 -20.72 30.12 7.55
C PHE A 123 -20.33 28.64 7.42
N CYS A 124 -20.52 27.86 8.47
CA CYS A 124 -20.18 26.44 8.48
C CYS A 124 -21.45 25.62 8.60
N THR A 125 -21.59 24.59 7.77
CA THR A 125 -22.64 23.58 7.96
C THR A 125 -22.52 22.96 9.36
N SER A 126 -23.63 22.81 10.08
CA SER A 126 -23.69 22.23 11.43
C SER A 126 -24.56 20.98 11.46
N PRO A 127 -24.06 19.84 11.95
CA PRO A 127 -22.72 19.64 12.52
C PRO A 127 -21.59 19.75 11.46
N THR A 128 -20.37 20.05 11.90
CA THR A 128 -19.23 20.36 11.00
C THR A 128 -18.02 19.49 11.23
N TYR A 129 -17.13 19.37 10.25
CA TYR A 129 -15.84 18.68 10.44
C TYR A 129 -14.95 19.48 11.41
N PHE A 130 -14.69 18.89 12.57
CA PHE A 130 -14.06 19.57 13.71
C PHE A 130 -12.71 20.23 13.42
N LEU A 131 -11.85 19.64 12.57
CA LEU A 131 -10.55 20.26 12.26
C LEU A 131 -10.66 21.46 11.30
N ALA A 132 -11.74 21.60 10.55
CA ALA A 132 -11.94 22.78 9.71
C ALA A 132 -12.13 24.05 10.55
N ALA A 133 -12.74 23.92 11.74
CA ALA A 133 -12.97 25.04 12.64
C ALA A 133 -11.65 25.69 13.10
N GLY A 134 -10.66 24.88 13.49
CA GLY A 134 -9.32 25.38 13.85
C GLY A 134 -8.65 26.11 12.69
N ILE A 135 -8.70 25.55 11.48
CA ILE A 135 -8.11 26.17 10.28
C ILE A 135 -8.77 27.53 9.96
N LEU A 136 -10.09 27.64 10.12
CA LEU A 136 -10.83 28.89 9.96
C LEU A 136 -10.42 29.92 11.03
N GLN A 137 -10.28 29.50 12.29
CA GLN A 137 -9.82 30.37 13.37
C GLN A 137 -8.41 30.90 13.11
N ASP A 138 -7.48 30.03 12.71
CA ASP A 138 -6.10 30.38 12.35
C ASP A 138 -6.05 31.36 11.16
N ALA A 139 -6.99 31.23 10.21
CA ALA A 139 -7.14 32.18 9.11
C ALA A 139 -7.74 33.53 9.52
N GLY A 140 -8.11 33.73 10.79
CA GLY A 140 -8.63 34.99 11.33
C GLY A 140 -10.15 35.06 11.47
N PHE A 141 -10.85 33.92 11.40
CA PHE A 141 -12.30 33.86 11.61
C PHE A 141 -12.72 33.60 13.07
N ALA A 142 -11.80 33.62 14.04
CA ALA A 142 -12.16 33.52 15.45
C ALA A 142 -13.19 34.62 15.84
N GLY A 143 -14.33 34.21 16.39
CA GLY A 143 -15.47 35.11 16.69
C GLY A 143 -16.28 35.57 15.47
N ARG A 144 -15.96 35.08 14.26
CA ARG A 144 -16.60 35.40 12.97
C ARG A 144 -17.07 34.17 12.22
N MET A 145 -17.35 33.11 12.96
CA MET A 145 -17.95 31.88 12.45
C MET A 145 -19.43 31.84 12.83
N SER A 146 -20.25 31.22 11.98
CA SER A 146 -21.66 30.99 12.27
C SER A 146 -22.11 29.64 11.74
N ALA A 147 -22.86 28.91 12.55
CA ALA A 147 -23.40 27.61 12.22
C ALA A 147 -24.69 27.74 11.41
N VAL A 148 -24.77 27.02 10.31
CA VAL A 148 -26.01 26.83 9.55
C VAL A 148 -26.36 25.35 9.60
N ASN A 149 -27.51 25.03 10.19
CA ASN A 149 -27.92 23.65 10.39
C ASN A 149 -28.15 22.93 9.05
N GLU A 150 -28.06 21.60 9.06
CA GLU A 150 -28.55 20.77 7.96
C GLU A 150 -30.05 20.48 8.11
N ASP A 151 -30.75 20.43 6.98
CA ASP A 151 -32.07 19.82 6.83
C ASP A 151 -31.96 18.45 6.13
N ALA A 152 -33.01 17.95 5.49
CA ALA A 152 -33.00 16.64 4.82
C ALA A 152 -32.18 16.61 3.50
N GLU A 153 -31.80 17.77 2.96
CA GLU A 153 -31.08 17.90 1.69
C GLU A 153 -29.67 18.51 1.87
N GLY A 154 -29.15 18.58 3.09
CA GLY A 154 -27.87 19.21 3.45
C GLY A 154 -28.06 20.59 4.11
N ILE A 155 -27.10 21.50 3.95
CA ILE A 155 -27.13 22.85 4.57
C ILE A 155 -28.45 23.58 4.32
N ASP A 156 -29.14 24.04 5.36
CA ASP A 156 -30.39 24.81 5.27
C ASP A 156 -30.15 26.11 4.48
N ILE A 157 -30.72 26.15 3.27
CA ILE A 157 -30.46 27.22 2.31
C ILE A 157 -31.19 28.51 2.66
N ASP A 158 -32.34 28.41 3.31
CA ASP A 158 -33.12 29.58 3.72
C ASP A 158 -32.50 30.19 4.98
N ALA A 159 -32.07 29.36 5.94
CA ALA A 159 -31.30 29.83 7.08
C ALA A 159 -29.97 30.49 6.65
N LEU A 160 -29.25 29.91 5.67
CA LEU A 160 -28.04 30.53 5.11
C LEU A 160 -28.35 31.88 4.46
N ARG A 161 -29.43 31.97 3.68
CA ARG A 161 -29.86 33.21 3.03
C ARG A 161 -30.16 34.30 4.06
N GLU A 162 -30.94 33.98 5.09
CA GLU A 162 -31.25 34.91 6.17
C GLU A 162 -29.98 35.38 6.90
N ALA A 163 -29.03 34.48 7.12
CA ALA A 163 -27.76 34.81 7.76
C ALA A 163 -26.91 35.76 6.90
N LEU A 164 -26.81 35.51 5.60
CA LEU A 164 -26.13 36.39 4.64
C LEU A 164 -26.82 37.76 4.55
N GLU A 165 -28.16 37.80 4.53
CA GLU A 165 -28.92 39.05 4.50
C GLU A 165 -28.73 39.88 5.77
N ARG A 166 -28.60 39.24 6.94
CA ARG A 166 -28.22 39.91 8.18
C ARG A 166 -26.84 40.54 8.07
N GLU A 167 -25.85 39.80 7.57
CA GLU A 167 -24.49 40.35 7.38
C GLU A 167 -24.43 41.46 6.33
N GLU A 168 -25.22 41.37 5.26
CA GLU A 168 -25.32 42.45 4.27
C GLU A 168 -25.92 43.73 4.87
N LYS A 169 -26.90 43.62 5.78
CA LYS A 169 -27.41 44.78 6.52
C LYS A 169 -26.32 45.40 7.40
N VAL A 170 -25.48 44.59 8.02
CA VAL A 170 -24.35 45.08 8.81
C VAL A 170 -23.32 45.76 7.90
N ARG A 171 -22.91 45.12 6.79
CA ARG A 171 -21.99 45.70 5.78
C ARG A 171 -22.47 47.05 5.26
N ARG A 172 -23.77 47.19 4.94
CA ARG A 172 -24.33 48.47 4.47
C ARG A 172 -24.23 49.60 5.50
N ARG A 173 -24.20 49.28 6.80
CA ARG A 173 -24.04 50.26 7.88
C ARG A 173 -22.58 50.57 8.19
N GLU A 174 -21.72 49.55 8.17
CA GLU A 174 -20.31 49.64 8.61
C GLU A 174 -19.32 49.87 7.46
N GLY A 175 -19.74 49.66 6.22
CA GLY A 175 -18.87 49.65 5.04
C GLY A 175 -18.27 48.27 4.73
N ASP A 176 -17.42 48.24 3.71
CA ASP A 176 -16.82 47.01 3.17
C ASP A 176 -15.53 46.57 3.89
N GLY A 177 -15.13 47.24 4.97
CA GLY A 177 -13.80 47.09 5.57
C GLY A 177 -12.70 47.79 4.76
N ASP A 178 -11.45 47.66 5.21
CA ASP A 178 -10.29 48.27 4.56
C ASP A 178 -9.82 47.41 3.36
N LYS A 179 -9.76 48.01 2.17
CA LYS A 179 -9.35 47.35 0.92
C LYS A 179 -7.90 47.65 0.53
N SER A 180 -7.21 48.51 1.27
CA SER A 180 -5.87 49.01 0.92
C SER A 180 -4.88 47.88 0.63
N THR A 181 -4.85 46.83 1.45
CA THR A 181 -3.97 45.67 1.28
C THR A 181 -4.38 44.75 0.12
N ILE A 182 -5.65 44.78 -0.29
CA ILE A 182 -6.16 44.03 -1.44
C ILE A 182 -5.81 44.77 -2.73
N GLU A 183 -5.99 46.09 -2.75
CA GLU A 183 -5.74 46.98 -3.90
C GLU A 183 -4.24 47.19 -4.14
N ALA A 184 -3.44 47.25 -3.08
CA ALA A 184 -1.98 47.36 -3.16
C ALA A 184 -1.28 46.02 -3.47
N ALA A 185 -2.02 44.90 -3.56
CA ALA A 185 -1.43 43.62 -3.86
C ALA A 185 -0.74 43.65 -5.23
N PRO A 186 0.51 43.13 -5.35
CA PRO A 186 1.26 43.18 -6.61
C PRO A 186 0.61 42.40 -7.74
N ARG A 187 -0.33 41.49 -7.41
CA ARG A 187 -1.13 40.72 -8.36
C ARG A 187 -2.61 40.90 -8.04
N LYS A 188 -3.42 41.03 -9.08
CA LYS A 188 -4.88 41.09 -8.95
C LYS A 188 -5.39 39.76 -8.40
N LYS A 189 -5.85 39.77 -7.15
CA LYS A 189 -6.47 38.61 -6.48
C LYS A 189 -7.95 38.83 -6.24
N LYS A 190 -8.76 37.78 -6.40
CA LYS A 190 -10.16 37.74 -5.98
C LYS A 190 -10.22 37.42 -4.49
N VAL A 191 -10.71 38.40 -3.72
CA VAL A 191 -11.06 38.22 -2.31
C VAL A 191 -12.59 38.23 -2.19
N PHE A 192 -13.14 37.30 -1.42
CA PHE A 192 -14.59 37.15 -1.23
C PHE A 192 -15.04 37.78 0.09
N ARG A 193 -16.28 38.27 0.15
CA ARG A 193 -16.84 38.90 1.36
C ARG A 193 -17.25 37.88 2.41
N TYR A 194 -17.69 36.71 1.98
CA TYR A 194 -18.12 35.63 2.86
C TYR A 194 -17.50 34.30 2.43
N VAL A 195 -17.43 33.38 3.39
CA VAL A 195 -17.05 31.99 3.15
C VAL A 195 -18.20 31.10 3.57
N VAL A 196 -18.48 30.05 2.81
CA VAL A 196 -19.35 28.94 3.21
C VAL A 196 -18.52 27.67 3.18
N TYR A 197 -18.40 26.98 4.31
CA TYR A 197 -17.71 25.70 4.43
C TYR A 197 -18.72 24.57 4.60
N CYS A 198 -18.61 23.52 3.78
CA CYS A 198 -19.48 22.35 3.85
C CYS A 198 -18.78 21.06 3.36
N VAL A 199 -19.42 19.93 3.60
CA VAL A 199 -19.08 18.62 3.02
C VAL A 199 -20.30 18.16 2.23
N THR A 200 -20.19 17.95 0.92
CA THR A 200 -21.40 17.82 0.08
C THR A 200 -21.88 16.38 -0.10
N THR A 201 -21.01 15.39 0.12
CA THR A 201 -21.32 13.96 -0.05
C THR A 201 -20.74 13.19 1.13
N TYR A 202 -21.59 12.39 1.79
CA TYR A 202 -21.25 11.66 3.01
C TYR A 202 -20.64 12.59 4.07
N ALA A 203 -21.38 13.67 4.37
CA ALA A 203 -20.92 14.76 5.21
C ALA A 203 -20.33 14.28 6.55
N ASN A 204 -19.19 14.81 6.97
CA ASN A 204 -18.65 14.51 8.29
C ASN A 204 -19.16 15.56 9.29
N PRO A 205 -19.98 15.20 10.29
CA PRO A 205 -20.28 13.83 10.75
C PRO A 205 -21.58 13.21 10.22
N SER A 206 -22.54 13.98 9.70
CA SER A 206 -23.93 13.55 9.55
C SER A 206 -24.20 12.42 8.54
N GLY A 207 -23.25 12.14 7.65
CA GLY A 207 -23.35 11.17 6.56
C GLY A 207 -24.26 11.62 5.42
N GLN A 208 -24.78 12.85 5.45
CA GLN A 208 -25.74 13.32 4.44
C GLN A 208 -25.12 13.50 3.05
N ILE A 209 -25.97 13.41 2.03
CA ILE A 209 -25.65 13.78 0.65
C ILE A 209 -26.50 15.00 0.29
N MET A 210 -25.84 16.09 -0.06
CA MET A 210 -26.50 17.31 -0.51
C MET A 210 -27.16 17.08 -1.87
N SER A 211 -28.47 17.37 -1.96
CA SER A 211 -29.24 17.15 -3.19
C SER A 211 -28.76 18.04 -4.34
N GLU A 212 -29.01 17.62 -5.58
CA GLU A 212 -28.69 18.43 -6.76
C GLU A 212 -29.36 19.81 -6.74
N ARG A 213 -30.62 19.84 -6.29
CA ARG A 213 -31.40 21.08 -6.11
C ARG A 213 -30.70 22.00 -5.11
N ARG A 214 -30.29 21.47 -3.95
CA ARG A 214 -29.60 22.24 -2.91
C ARG A 214 -28.25 22.77 -3.39
N ARG A 215 -27.49 21.95 -4.13
CA ARG A 215 -26.22 22.34 -4.75
C ARG A 215 -26.41 23.55 -5.69
N ASN A 216 -27.43 23.53 -6.57
CA ASN A 216 -27.74 24.66 -7.45
C ASN A 216 -28.05 25.94 -6.66
N GLN A 217 -28.94 25.86 -5.67
CA GLN A 217 -29.33 27.01 -4.87
C GLN A 217 -28.14 27.60 -4.10
N LEU A 218 -27.22 26.75 -3.62
CA LEU A 218 -26.02 27.20 -2.92
C LEU A 218 -25.06 27.97 -3.84
N VAL A 219 -24.86 27.51 -5.08
CA VAL A 219 -24.05 28.23 -6.08
C VAL A 219 -24.69 29.59 -6.43
N GLU A 220 -26.00 29.65 -6.62
CA GLU A 220 -26.74 30.89 -6.87
C GLU A 220 -26.59 31.89 -5.72
N LEU A 221 -26.73 31.40 -4.49
CA LEU A 221 -26.61 32.21 -3.29
C LEU A 221 -25.18 32.75 -3.13
N ALA A 222 -24.17 31.92 -3.39
CA ALA A 222 -22.77 32.30 -3.31
C ALA A 222 -22.44 33.46 -4.26
N ARG A 223 -22.93 33.38 -5.51
CA ARG A 223 -22.80 34.46 -6.50
C ARG A 223 -23.50 35.74 -6.05
N LYS A 224 -24.73 35.64 -5.57
CA LYS A 224 -25.55 36.79 -5.15
C LYS A 224 -24.86 37.61 -4.05
N TYR A 225 -24.21 36.94 -3.10
CA TYR A 225 -23.64 37.58 -1.92
C TYR A 225 -22.12 37.76 -1.96
N ASP A 226 -21.45 37.44 -3.07
CA ASP A 226 -19.99 37.44 -3.17
C ASP A 226 -19.31 36.53 -2.12
N ALA A 227 -19.89 35.34 -1.95
CA ALA A 227 -19.38 34.30 -1.07
C ALA A 227 -18.56 33.26 -1.85
N LEU A 228 -17.52 32.74 -1.22
CA LEU A 228 -16.80 31.56 -1.68
C LEU A 228 -17.33 30.33 -0.96
N VAL A 229 -17.82 29.34 -1.71
CA VAL A 229 -18.16 28.03 -1.16
C VAL A 229 -16.94 27.13 -1.27
N ILE A 230 -16.49 26.61 -0.14
CA ILE A 230 -15.40 25.63 -0.04
C ILE A 230 -16.04 24.31 0.38
N SER A 231 -16.16 23.37 -0.55
CA SER A 231 -16.65 22.02 -0.25
C SER A 231 -15.50 21.05 -0.08
N ASP A 232 -15.44 20.38 1.07
CA ASP A 232 -14.57 19.21 1.24
C ASP A 232 -15.23 18.00 0.56
N ASP A 233 -14.77 17.65 -0.63
CA ASP A 233 -15.33 16.58 -1.45
C ASP A 233 -14.43 15.33 -1.39
N VAL A 234 -14.10 14.93 -0.16
CA VAL A 234 -13.09 13.88 0.12
C VAL A 234 -13.67 12.46 0.22
N TYR A 235 -15.00 12.31 0.25
CA TYR A 235 -15.69 11.02 0.42
C TYR A 235 -16.52 10.59 -0.79
N ASP A 236 -16.57 11.39 -1.87
CA ASP A 236 -17.47 11.21 -3.01
C ASP A 236 -17.44 9.79 -3.61
N PHE A 237 -16.27 9.15 -3.58
CA PHE A 237 -16.06 7.82 -4.15
C PHE A 237 -16.19 6.68 -3.15
N LEU A 238 -16.63 6.89 -1.91
CA LEU A 238 -16.77 5.85 -0.89
C LEU A 238 -18.24 5.52 -0.64
N HIS A 239 -18.95 5.02 -1.66
CA HIS A 239 -20.36 4.62 -1.54
C HIS A 239 -20.51 3.09 -1.43
N TYR A 240 -21.46 2.64 -0.61
CA TYR A 240 -21.71 1.20 -0.33
C TYR A 240 -23.09 0.74 -0.78
N THR A 241 -24.02 1.69 -0.89
CA THR A 241 -25.39 1.46 -1.37
C THR A 241 -25.58 2.13 -2.73
N PRO A 242 -26.61 1.74 -3.51
CA PRO A 242 -26.97 2.44 -4.73
C PRO A 242 -27.12 3.95 -4.46
N LEU A 243 -26.53 4.76 -5.35
CA LEU A 243 -26.55 6.21 -5.23
C LEU A 243 -27.95 6.76 -5.60
N PRO A 244 -28.40 7.85 -4.95
CA PRO A 244 -29.59 8.58 -5.40
C PRO A 244 -29.42 9.00 -6.87
N GLY A 245 -30.33 8.58 -7.74
CA GLY A 245 -30.24 8.86 -9.19
C GLY A 245 -29.23 8.00 -9.96
N GLY A 246 -28.63 6.97 -9.34
CA GLY A 246 -27.79 5.97 -10.00
C GLY A 246 -26.37 6.42 -10.37
N LYS A 247 -25.98 7.64 -10.01
CA LYS A 247 -24.64 8.20 -10.27
C LYS A 247 -24.17 9.11 -9.13
N ILE A 248 -22.89 9.40 -9.07
CA ILE A 248 -22.32 10.32 -8.08
C ILE A 248 -22.83 11.73 -8.40
N PRO A 249 -23.39 12.48 -7.44
CA PRO A 249 -23.81 13.86 -7.68
C PRO A 249 -22.64 14.72 -8.14
N ALA A 250 -22.86 15.52 -9.20
CA ALA A 250 -21.85 16.47 -9.66
C ALA A 250 -21.46 17.46 -8.54
N ARG A 251 -20.17 17.79 -8.47
CA ARG A 251 -19.62 18.75 -7.50
C ARG A 251 -20.19 20.15 -7.72
N LEU A 252 -20.11 20.99 -6.69
CA LEU A 252 -20.51 22.40 -6.78
C LEU A 252 -19.71 23.13 -7.87
N VAL A 253 -18.42 22.81 -7.97
CA VAL A 253 -17.52 23.40 -8.98
C VAL A 253 -17.95 23.10 -10.42
N THR A 254 -18.39 21.87 -10.71
CA THR A 254 -18.91 21.50 -12.03
C THR A 254 -20.11 22.37 -12.43
N ARG A 255 -21.01 22.64 -11.48
CA ARG A 255 -22.19 23.49 -11.69
C ARG A 255 -21.83 24.96 -11.84
N ASP A 256 -20.81 25.40 -11.12
CA ASP A 256 -20.34 26.77 -11.22
C ASP A 256 -19.72 27.03 -12.58
N VAL A 257 -18.83 26.14 -13.06
CA VAL A 257 -18.20 26.18 -14.40
C VAL A 257 -19.24 26.36 -15.51
N THR A 258 -20.32 25.57 -15.51
CA THR A 258 -21.31 25.57 -16.61
C THR A 258 -22.22 26.79 -16.63
N THR A 259 -22.26 27.56 -15.54
CA THR A 259 -23.19 28.70 -15.40
C THR A 259 -22.48 29.99 -14.98
N MET A 260 -21.15 30.02 -15.07
CA MET A 260 -20.28 31.00 -14.41
C MET A 260 -20.46 32.43 -14.96
N PRO A 261 -20.89 33.41 -14.16
CA PRO A 261 -20.99 34.82 -14.60
C PRO A 261 -19.70 35.63 -14.36
N SER A 262 -18.74 35.09 -13.61
CA SER A 262 -17.52 35.74 -13.11
C SER A 262 -16.26 35.09 -13.70
N GLU A 263 -15.16 35.82 -13.82
CA GLU A 263 -13.89 35.25 -14.31
C GLU A 263 -13.23 34.26 -13.31
N TYR A 264 -13.59 34.31 -12.02
CA TYR A 264 -13.03 33.46 -10.96
C TYR A 264 -13.98 32.33 -10.48
N GLY A 265 -15.29 32.48 -10.69
CA GLY A 265 -16.31 31.67 -10.03
C GLY A 265 -16.43 31.94 -8.52
N ASN A 266 -17.22 31.11 -7.83
CA ASN A 266 -17.59 31.23 -6.42
C ASN A 266 -17.50 29.91 -5.65
N THR A 267 -16.96 28.85 -6.25
CA THR A 267 -16.88 27.52 -5.66
C THR A 267 -15.49 26.91 -5.81
N ILE A 268 -15.11 26.14 -4.79
CA ILE A 268 -13.90 25.31 -4.75
C ILE A 268 -14.30 23.95 -4.21
N SER A 269 -13.86 22.90 -4.91
CA SER A 269 -13.83 21.55 -4.38
C SER A 269 -12.45 21.26 -3.80
N ASN A 270 -12.38 20.99 -2.51
CA ASN A 270 -11.17 20.67 -1.76
C ASN A 270 -11.11 19.16 -1.51
N CYS A 271 -10.19 18.49 -2.20
CA CYS A 271 -10.12 17.04 -2.25
C CYS A 271 -8.84 16.49 -1.60
N SER A 272 -8.80 15.17 -1.37
CA SER A 272 -7.68 14.51 -0.69
C SER A 272 -7.58 13.04 -1.03
N PHE A 273 -6.35 12.54 -1.18
CA PHE A 273 -6.09 11.10 -1.28
C PHE A 273 -6.01 10.41 0.09
N ALA A 274 -6.10 11.17 1.20
CA ALA A 274 -6.03 10.58 2.54
C ALA A 274 -7.13 9.55 2.82
N LYS A 275 -8.27 9.65 2.11
CA LYS A 275 -9.46 8.81 2.28
C LYS A 275 -9.56 7.71 1.22
N LEU A 276 -8.82 7.86 0.13
CA LEU A 276 -8.86 7.01 -1.06
C LEU A 276 -7.59 6.17 -1.23
N LEU A 277 -6.53 6.48 -0.47
CA LEU A 277 -5.20 5.90 -0.63
C LEU A 277 -4.50 5.74 0.73
N ALA A 278 -3.78 6.76 1.18
CA ALA A 278 -3.02 6.73 2.43
C ALA A 278 -2.87 8.15 3.02
N PRO A 279 -3.29 8.40 4.27
CA PRO A 279 -3.23 9.74 4.88
C PRO A 279 -1.79 10.26 5.03
N GLY A 280 -0.85 9.37 5.35
CA GLY A 280 0.58 9.68 5.48
C GLY A 280 1.25 10.11 4.17
N PHE A 281 0.59 9.91 3.02
CA PHE A 281 1.13 10.32 1.72
C PHE A 281 1.09 11.84 1.51
N ARG A 282 0.23 12.55 2.26
CA ARG A 282 0.10 14.02 2.21
C ARG A 282 -0.06 14.55 0.78
N VAL A 283 -1.06 14.01 0.06
CA VAL A 283 -1.46 14.49 -1.28
C VAL A 283 -2.97 14.70 -1.34
N GLY A 284 -3.37 15.76 -2.01
CA GLY A 284 -4.73 16.10 -2.39
C GLY A 284 -4.69 17.06 -3.58
N TRP A 285 -5.85 17.61 -3.90
CA TRP A 285 -5.97 18.59 -4.95
C TRP A 285 -7.14 19.52 -4.67
N ILE A 286 -7.09 20.71 -5.24
CA ILE A 286 -8.20 21.64 -5.33
C ILE A 286 -8.65 21.67 -6.78
N GLU A 287 -9.96 21.60 -6.99
CA GLU A 287 -10.60 21.87 -8.27
C GLU A 287 -11.35 23.21 -8.17
N THR A 288 -11.06 24.13 -9.09
CA THR A 288 -11.65 25.48 -9.12
C THR A 288 -12.61 25.66 -10.29
N ALA A 289 -13.51 26.62 -10.17
CA ALA A 289 -14.44 26.96 -11.25
C ALA A 289 -13.73 27.61 -12.46
N SER A 290 -12.54 28.20 -12.27
CA SER A 290 -11.78 28.79 -13.36
C SER A 290 -10.26 28.62 -13.22
N PRO A 291 -9.51 28.68 -14.34
CA PRO A 291 -8.05 28.66 -14.32
C PRO A 291 -7.44 29.84 -13.56
N LEU A 292 -8.13 31.00 -13.53
CA LEU A 292 -7.65 32.20 -12.84
C LEU A 292 -7.65 31.98 -11.32
N LEU A 293 -8.69 31.34 -10.79
CA LEU A 293 -8.72 30.99 -9.36
C LEU A 293 -7.68 29.91 -9.04
N ALA A 294 -7.50 28.90 -9.89
CA ALA A 294 -6.44 27.91 -9.72
C ALA A 294 -5.05 28.56 -9.68
N LEU A 295 -4.78 29.49 -10.60
CA LEU A 295 -3.52 30.23 -10.63
C LEU A 295 -3.33 31.05 -9.36
N GLN A 296 -4.34 31.80 -8.91
CA GLN A 296 -4.27 32.55 -7.65
C GLN A 296 -3.90 31.65 -6.46
N LEU A 297 -4.47 30.44 -6.39
CA LEU A 297 -4.18 29.47 -5.33
C LEU A 297 -2.79 28.85 -5.43
N ALA A 298 -2.29 28.66 -6.65
CA ALA A 298 -0.93 28.16 -6.90
C ALA A 298 0.13 29.22 -6.58
N GLU A 299 -0.19 30.49 -6.74
CA GLU A 299 0.76 31.61 -6.62
C GLU A 299 0.97 32.12 -5.18
N GLY A 300 0.55 31.35 -4.18
CA GLY A 300 0.85 31.65 -2.78
C GLY A 300 2.35 31.64 -2.49
N GLY A 301 2.80 32.46 -1.54
CA GLY A 301 4.23 32.61 -1.24
C GLY A 301 4.95 31.31 -0.88
N ALA A 302 4.24 30.35 -0.27
CA ALA A 302 4.78 29.02 0.05
C ALA A 302 5.01 28.12 -1.19
N ASN A 303 4.29 28.36 -2.27
CA ASN A 303 4.34 27.54 -3.50
C ASN A 303 5.36 28.11 -4.50
N HIS A 304 5.50 29.44 -4.61
CA HIS A 304 6.48 30.10 -5.48
C HIS A 304 7.95 29.74 -5.19
N SER A 305 8.23 29.16 -4.02
CA SER A 305 9.57 28.77 -3.60
C SER A 305 9.98 27.37 -4.13
N GLY A 306 9.65 27.07 -5.39
CA GLY A 306 10.08 25.83 -6.06
C GLY A 306 8.97 24.89 -6.55
N GLY A 307 7.72 25.32 -6.59
CA GLY A 307 6.60 24.53 -7.10
C GLY A 307 5.66 24.03 -6.01
N CYS A 308 4.68 23.20 -6.41
CA CYS A 308 3.67 22.75 -5.46
C CYS A 308 4.30 21.95 -4.30
N PRO A 309 3.82 22.17 -3.06
CA PRO A 309 4.21 21.30 -1.96
C PRO A 309 3.79 19.84 -2.25
N SER A 310 4.60 18.87 -1.82
CA SER A 310 4.42 17.43 -2.14
C SER A 310 4.54 17.06 -3.63
N GLN A 311 5.41 17.75 -4.39
CA GLN A 311 5.71 17.48 -5.82
C GLN A 311 5.92 15.98 -6.13
N LEU A 312 6.89 15.32 -5.47
CA LEU A 312 7.18 13.89 -5.68
C LEU A 312 5.94 13.02 -5.45
N ASN A 313 5.28 13.19 -4.31
CA ASN A 313 4.13 12.36 -3.96
C ASN A 313 2.96 12.61 -4.93
N SER A 314 2.82 13.83 -5.46
CA SER A 314 1.83 14.14 -6.49
C SER A 314 2.15 13.43 -7.82
N SER A 315 3.41 13.30 -8.20
CA SER A 315 3.81 12.48 -9.35
C SER A 315 3.50 10.99 -9.12
N ILE A 316 3.77 10.47 -7.92
CA ILE A 316 3.46 9.08 -7.57
C ILE A 316 1.96 8.80 -7.62
N VAL A 317 1.13 9.69 -7.04
CA VAL A 317 -0.33 9.54 -7.13
C VAL A 317 -0.79 9.63 -8.58
N GLY A 318 -0.26 10.56 -9.38
CA GLY A 318 -0.61 10.67 -10.79
C GLY A 318 -0.37 9.37 -11.55
N HIS A 319 0.79 8.74 -11.34
CA HIS A 319 1.13 7.45 -11.93
C HIS A 319 0.24 6.31 -11.39
N PHE A 320 -0.02 6.28 -10.08
CA PHE A 320 -0.90 5.31 -9.42
C PHE A 320 -2.35 5.39 -9.92
N THR A 321 -2.83 6.59 -10.22
CA THR A 321 -4.14 6.79 -10.86
C THR A 321 -4.11 6.34 -12.32
N GLN A 322 -3.06 6.68 -13.06
CA GLN A 322 -2.94 6.30 -14.48
C GLN A 322 -2.91 4.78 -14.66
N SER A 323 -2.29 4.03 -13.76
CA SER A 323 -2.20 2.58 -13.83
C SER A 323 -3.49 1.84 -13.48
N GLY A 324 -4.56 2.56 -13.09
CA GLY A 324 -5.82 1.96 -12.62
C GLY A 324 -5.80 1.52 -11.15
N ALA A 325 -4.65 1.55 -10.48
CA ALA A 325 -4.50 1.05 -9.10
C ALA A 325 -5.33 1.86 -8.07
N LEU A 326 -5.60 3.14 -8.35
CA LEU A 326 -6.52 3.93 -7.52
C LEU A 326 -7.94 3.36 -7.52
N ASP A 327 -8.42 2.91 -8.67
CA ASP A 327 -9.77 2.39 -8.79
C ASP A 327 -9.91 1.03 -8.10
N GLU A 328 -8.93 0.16 -8.29
CA GLU A 328 -8.83 -1.11 -7.57
C GLU A 328 -8.84 -0.90 -6.05
N ASN A 329 -8.06 0.09 -5.57
CA ASN A 329 -8.05 0.43 -4.15
C ASN A 329 -9.40 0.95 -3.67
N ILE A 330 -10.06 1.83 -4.43
CA ILE A 330 -11.39 2.34 -4.07
C ILE A 330 -12.43 1.21 -4.02
N VAL A 331 -12.39 0.23 -4.93
CA VAL A 331 -13.26 -0.95 -4.88
C VAL A 331 -13.04 -1.73 -3.58
N LYS A 332 -11.78 -2.04 -3.23
CA LYS A 332 -11.44 -2.71 -1.96
C LYS A 332 -11.92 -1.94 -0.74
N LEU A 333 -11.77 -0.61 -0.74
CA LEU A 333 -12.25 0.25 0.33
C LEU A 333 -13.77 0.20 0.45
N ARG A 334 -14.50 0.26 -0.67
CA ARG A 334 -15.97 0.17 -0.70
C ARG A 334 -16.49 -1.13 -0.13
N GLU A 335 -15.91 -2.25 -0.55
CA GLU A 335 -16.29 -3.57 -0.05
C GLU A 335 -16.06 -3.68 1.45
N THR A 336 -14.87 -3.28 1.91
CA THR A 336 -14.50 -3.42 3.33
C THR A 336 -15.34 -2.50 4.21
N TYR A 337 -15.43 -1.21 3.88
CA TYR A 337 -16.20 -0.27 4.69
C TYR A 337 -17.70 -0.51 4.59
N GLY A 338 -18.22 -0.99 3.45
CA GLY A 338 -19.60 -1.42 3.32
C GLY A 338 -19.94 -2.56 4.28
N GLN A 339 -19.07 -3.58 4.36
CA GLN A 339 -19.25 -4.68 5.31
C GLN A 339 -19.15 -4.20 6.77
N ARG A 340 -18.19 -3.32 7.09
CA ARG A 340 -18.06 -2.75 8.44
C ARG A 340 -19.27 -1.91 8.83
N SER A 341 -19.74 -1.03 7.93
CA SER A 341 -20.94 -0.21 8.12
C SER A 341 -22.16 -1.08 8.44
N LYS A 342 -22.40 -2.13 7.65
CA LYS A 342 -23.50 -3.08 7.87
C LYS A 342 -23.43 -3.72 9.26
N THR A 343 -22.24 -4.17 9.68
CA THR A 343 -22.02 -4.75 11.00
C THR A 343 -22.30 -3.74 12.12
N TYR A 344 -21.76 -2.51 12.01
CA TYR A 344 -21.94 -1.47 13.02
C TYR A 344 -23.40 -1.06 13.15
N ARG A 345 -24.08 -0.81 12.04
CA ARG A 345 -25.52 -0.46 12.05
C ARG A 345 -26.36 -1.56 12.66
N SER A 346 -26.10 -2.82 12.33
CA SER A 346 -26.81 -3.95 12.93
C SER A 346 -26.58 -4.06 14.44
N ALA A 347 -25.35 -3.83 14.90
CA ALA A 347 -25.03 -3.88 16.33
C ALA A 347 -25.68 -2.71 17.09
N LEU A 348 -25.54 -1.49 16.58
CA LEU A 348 -26.12 -0.30 17.20
C LEU A 348 -27.64 -0.39 17.29
N SER A 349 -28.32 -0.84 16.23
CA SER A 349 -29.77 -1.05 16.25
C SER A 349 -30.21 -2.19 17.19
N GLY A 350 -29.36 -3.20 17.42
CA GLY A 350 -29.69 -4.34 18.27
C GLY A 350 -29.43 -4.11 19.77
N TYR A 351 -28.47 -3.26 20.12
CA TYR A 351 -28.01 -3.09 21.50
C TYR A 351 -28.30 -1.71 22.11
N LEU A 352 -28.44 -0.65 21.29
CA LEU A 352 -28.73 0.68 21.84
C LEU A 352 -30.22 0.86 22.18
N PRO A 353 -30.55 1.78 23.11
CA PRO A 353 -31.93 2.03 23.52
C PRO A 353 -32.87 2.35 22.35
N SER A 354 -34.13 1.92 22.48
CA SER A 354 -35.18 2.28 21.53
C SER A 354 -35.31 3.81 21.42
N GLY A 355 -35.49 4.32 20.20
CA GLY A 355 -35.47 5.76 19.91
C GLY A 355 -34.09 6.31 19.52
N THR A 356 -33.04 5.49 19.56
CA THR A 356 -31.73 5.85 18.99
C THR A 356 -31.86 6.10 17.49
N THR A 357 -31.29 7.21 17.01
CA THR A 357 -31.21 7.56 15.59
C THR A 357 -29.80 7.33 15.08
N ILE A 358 -29.68 6.77 13.88
CA ILE A 358 -28.38 6.51 13.24
C ILE A 358 -28.42 7.17 11.86
N GLN A 359 -27.52 8.12 11.63
CA GLN A 359 -27.31 8.75 10.33
C GLN A 359 -25.93 8.36 9.77
N GLY A 360 -25.83 8.25 8.45
CA GLY A 360 -24.65 7.76 7.75
C GLY A 360 -24.55 6.24 7.67
N GLY A 361 -23.52 5.75 6.98
CA GLY A 361 -23.28 4.32 6.73
C GLY A 361 -23.66 3.84 5.32
N GLU A 362 -24.26 4.69 4.49
CA GLU A 362 -24.45 4.48 3.06
C GLU A 362 -23.17 4.74 2.23
N GLY A 363 -22.21 5.43 2.85
CA GLY A 363 -20.90 5.78 2.33
C GLY A 363 -20.11 6.63 3.33
N GLY A 364 -18.93 7.10 2.94
CA GLY A 364 -17.94 7.61 3.90
C GLY A 364 -17.61 6.54 4.93
N TYR A 365 -17.12 6.85 6.13
CA TYR A 365 -16.81 5.78 7.10
C TYR A 365 -17.15 6.18 8.53
N PHE A 366 -18.27 6.90 8.68
CA PHE A 366 -18.74 7.44 9.94
C PHE A 366 -20.22 7.12 10.19
N LEU A 367 -20.59 7.03 11.46
CA LEU A 367 -21.97 7.07 11.94
C LEU A 367 -22.16 8.21 12.91
N TRP A 368 -23.28 8.91 12.74
CA TRP A 368 -23.73 9.96 13.64
C TRP A 368 -24.94 9.46 14.42
N VAL A 369 -24.71 9.15 15.68
CA VAL A 369 -25.67 8.43 16.54
C VAL A 369 -26.29 9.40 17.52
N GLY A 370 -27.61 9.57 17.46
CA GLY A 370 -28.39 10.34 18.42
C GLY A 370 -29.09 9.44 19.42
N LEU A 371 -28.89 9.70 20.71
CA LEU A 371 -29.56 8.96 21.78
C LEU A 371 -30.96 9.54 22.05
N PRO A 372 -31.92 8.72 22.54
CA PRO A 372 -33.24 9.20 22.89
C PRO A 372 -33.19 10.15 24.10
N ASP A 373 -34.28 10.89 24.31
CA ASP A 373 -34.43 11.79 25.45
C ASP A 373 -34.18 11.07 26.80
N GLY A 374 -33.55 11.78 27.73
CA GLY A 374 -33.17 11.25 29.05
C GLY A 374 -31.75 10.67 29.12
N TYR A 375 -31.05 10.56 27.98
CA TYR A 375 -29.62 10.24 27.94
C TYR A 375 -28.79 11.51 27.72
N ASP A 376 -27.66 11.61 28.42
CA ASP A 376 -26.60 12.57 28.09
C ASP A 376 -25.51 11.83 27.32
N ALA A 377 -25.38 12.14 26.03
CA ALA A 377 -24.38 11.49 25.18
C ALA A 377 -22.94 11.74 25.68
N ARG A 378 -22.64 12.87 26.33
CA ARG A 378 -21.30 13.13 26.89
C ARG A 378 -20.97 12.14 27.98
N GLU A 379 -21.92 11.92 28.89
CA GLU A 379 -21.73 10.98 29.98
C GLU A 379 -21.64 9.55 29.46
N VAL A 380 -22.43 9.19 28.44
CA VAL A 380 -22.32 7.88 27.78
C VAL A 380 -20.94 7.69 27.15
N VAL A 381 -20.43 8.66 26.39
CA VAL A 381 -19.08 8.59 25.78
C VAL A 381 -17.99 8.46 26.85
N LYS A 382 -18.10 9.24 27.94
CA LYS A 382 -17.16 9.20 29.05
C LYS A 382 -17.14 7.83 29.72
N ARG A 383 -18.31 7.31 30.10
CA ARG A 383 -18.44 6.00 30.74
C ARG A 383 -18.04 4.86 29.82
N ALA A 384 -18.35 4.94 28.53
CA ALA A 384 -17.88 3.95 27.53
C ALA A 384 -16.36 3.81 27.57
N LYS A 385 -15.63 4.92 27.66
CA LYS A 385 -14.16 4.90 27.74
C LYS A 385 -13.66 4.43 29.11
N GLU A 386 -14.16 5.02 30.19
CA GLU A 386 -13.65 4.81 31.55
C GLU A 386 -14.01 3.43 32.13
N GLU A 387 -15.24 2.98 31.91
CA GLU A 387 -15.76 1.72 32.47
C GLU A 387 -15.59 0.53 31.53
N PHE A 388 -15.64 0.75 30.21
CA PHE A 388 -15.70 -0.33 29.21
C PHE A 388 -14.57 -0.32 28.19
N GLY A 389 -13.66 0.66 28.22
CA GLY A 389 -12.54 0.75 27.29
C GLY A 389 -12.96 0.97 25.83
N VAL A 390 -14.11 1.59 25.58
CA VAL A 390 -14.59 1.94 24.23
C VAL A 390 -14.52 3.45 24.03
N GLN A 391 -13.68 3.89 23.10
CA GLN A 391 -13.50 5.30 22.78
C GLN A 391 -14.31 5.67 21.54
N VAL A 392 -15.19 6.66 21.68
CA VAL A 392 -16.01 7.28 20.63
C VAL A 392 -15.91 8.80 20.76
N ALA A 393 -16.18 9.55 19.69
CA ALA A 393 -16.20 11.02 19.79
C ALA A 393 -17.55 11.53 20.33
N SER A 394 -17.49 12.50 21.24
CA SER A 394 -18.66 13.30 21.60
C SER A 394 -19.05 14.23 20.45
N GLY A 395 -20.33 14.53 20.33
CA GLY A 395 -20.83 15.54 19.41
C GLY A 395 -20.27 16.94 19.65
N ASP A 396 -19.69 17.22 20.82
CA ASP A 396 -18.99 18.48 21.11
C ASP A 396 -17.88 18.80 20.11
N ALA A 397 -17.21 17.77 19.59
CA ALA A 397 -16.13 17.97 18.63
C ALA A 397 -16.64 18.64 17.34
N PHE A 398 -17.89 18.39 16.95
CA PHE A 398 -18.45 18.79 15.65
C PHE A 398 -19.26 20.09 15.72
N GLU A 399 -19.08 20.86 16.79
CA GLU A 399 -19.66 22.18 16.96
C GLU A 399 -18.94 23.25 16.13
N VAL A 400 -19.66 24.31 15.80
CA VAL A 400 -19.07 25.53 15.22
C VAL A 400 -18.73 26.47 16.37
N PRO A 401 -17.43 26.77 16.62
CA PRO A 401 -17.05 27.58 17.78
C PRO A 401 -17.71 28.96 17.80
N GLY A 402 -18.31 29.32 18.93
CA GLY A 402 -19.02 30.58 19.14
C GLY A 402 -20.45 30.61 18.60
N ASP A 403 -20.96 29.50 18.07
CA ASP A 403 -22.33 29.34 17.62
C ASP A 403 -22.79 27.87 17.76
N GLU A 404 -22.62 27.31 18.96
CA GLU A 404 -22.88 25.90 19.26
C GLU A 404 -24.38 25.53 19.15
N ARG A 405 -24.68 24.26 18.87
CA ARG A 405 -26.05 23.72 18.73
C ARG A 405 -26.41 22.69 19.82
N GLY A 406 -25.45 22.36 20.69
CA GLY A 406 -25.63 21.40 21.78
C GLY A 406 -25.59 19.96 21.30
N TRP A 407 -24.80 19.65 20.27
CA TRP A 407 -24.60 18.31 19.72
C TRP A 407 -24.04 17.34 20.75
N GLY A 408 -23.12 17.77 21.61
CA GLY A 408 -22.47 16.90 22.59
C GLY A 408 -23.42 16.23 23.57
N ALA A 409 -24.49 16.92 24.01
CA ALA A 409 -25.48 16.33 24.91
C ALA A 409 -26.36 15.27 24.22
N LYS A 410 -26.48 15.34 22.89
CA LYS A 410 -27.47 14.57 22.11
C LYS A 410 -26.86 13.43 21.31
N ARG A 411 -25.61 13.58 20.88
CA ARG A 411 -25.03 12.74 19.84
C ARG A 411 -23.60 12.32 20.10
N GLY A 412 -23.27 11.12 19.62
CA GLY A 412 -21.93 10.59 19.51
C GLY A 412 -21.58 10.30 18.06
N TRP A 413 -20.29 10.16 17.80
CA TRP A 413 -19.73 9.86 16.49
C TRP A 413 -18.78 8.68 16.58
N LEU A 414 -18.90 7.80 15.60
CA LEU A 414 -18.10 6.59 15.47
C LEU A 414 -17.56 6.51 14.06
N ASP A 415 -16.33 6.07 13.90
CA ASP A 415 -15.78 5.62 12.63
C ASP A 415 -15.76 4.09 12.51
N PHE A 416 -15.50 3.59 11.30
CA PHE A 416 -15.34 2.16 11.03
C PHE A 416 -13.88 1.74 10.93
N HIS A 417 -12.99 2.49 11.56
CA HIS A 417 -11.55 2.27 11.49
C HIS A 417 -11.09 1.49 12.70
N ASP A 418 -11.19 0.16 12.62
CA ASP A 418 -10.66 -0.68 13.68
C ASP A 418 -9.13 -0.66 13.65
N THR A 419 -8.54 -0.13 14.72
CA THR A 419 -7.10 -0.08 14.98
C THR A 419 -6.67 -1.13 16.02
N SER A 420 -7.61 -1.93 16.54
CA SER A 420 -7.44 -2.71 17.76
C SER A 420 -7.72 -4.20 17.63
N ILE A 421 -8.32 -4.69 16.54
CA ILE A 421 -8.53 -6.13 16.34
C ILE A 421 -7.55 -6.65 15.29
N PRO A 422 -6.55 -7.48 15.66
CA PRO A 422 -5.77 -8.22 14.68
C PRO A 422 -6.72 -9.13 13.89
N PRO A 423 -6.45 -9.44 12.62
CA PRO A 423 -7.31 -10.28 11.80
C PRO A 423 -7.31 -11.72 12.35
N SER A 424 -8.07 -12.00 13.41
CA SER A 424 -8.23 -13.36 13.92
C SER A 424 -9.36 -14.06 13.17
N HIS A 425 -9.01 -15.22 12.62
CA HIS A 425 -9.88 -16.22 12.04
C HIS A 425 -11.11 -16.52 12.93
N ASN A 426 -12.28 -16.72 12.29
CA ASN A 426 -13.50 -17.31 12.87
C ASN A 426 -13.90 -16.83 14.28
N ALA A 427 -14.52 -15.65 14.39
CA ALA A 427 -15.30 -15.31 15.56
C ALA A 427 -16.68 -16.00 15.49
N THR A 428 -16.76 -17.23 15.99
CA THR A 428 -18.02 -17.84 16.40
C THR A 428 -18.57 -16.98 17.54
N PHE A 429 -19.72 -16.31 17.32
CA PHE A 429 -20.41 -15.55 18.36
C PHE A 429 -20.73 -16.48 19.54
N THR A 430 -20.00 -16.33 20.65
CA THR A 430 -20.35 -16.98 21.91
C THR A 430 -21.43 -16.12 22.57
N LYS A 431 -22.65 -16.67 22.68
CA LYS A 431 -23.74 -16.09 23.47
C LYS A 431 -23.27 -15.92 24.91
N PHE A 432 -23.15 -14.69 25.38
CA PHE A 432 -23.00 -14.43 26.81
C PHE A 432 -24.38 -14.39 27.47
N HIS A 433 -24.64 -15.35 28.35
CA HIS A 433 -25.72 -15.29 29.32
C HIS A 433 -25.36 -14.31 30.42
N ILE A 434 -26.26 -13.35 30.66
CA ILE A 434 -26.20 -12.42 31.80
C ILE A 434 -26.50 -13.23 33.06
N TYR A 435 -25.54 -13.34 33.97
CA TYR A 435 -25.81 -13.72 35.36
C TYR A 435 -25.99 -12.46 36.21
N ASN A 436 -27.12 -12.41 36.92
CA ASN A 436 -27.44 -11.41 37.93
C ASN A 436 -26.37 -11.39 39.05
N LEU A 437 -25.99 -10.18 39.47
CA LEU A 437 -25.15 -9.94 40.64
C LEU A 437 -25.94 -10.17 41.93
N ASP A 438 -25.37 -10.97 42.85
CA ASP A 438 -25.71 -11.01 44.27
C ASP A 438 -24.46 -10.57 45.06
N PRO A 439 -24.52 -9.54 45.95
CA PRO A 439 -23.32 -8.95 46.52
C PRO A 439 -23.08 -9.41 47.96
N HIS A 440 -22.59 -10.63 48.18
CA HIS A 440 -21.94 -10.99 49.45
C HIS A 440 -20.93 -12.13 49.26
N LEU A 441 -19.64 -11.84 49.47
CA LEU A 441 -18.76 -12.58 50.40
C LEU A 441 -17.28 -12.20 50.18
N SER A 442 -16.75 -11.57 51.22
CA SER A 442 -15.33 -11.36 51.53
C SER A 442 -14.59 -12.68 51.82
N GLY A 443 -13.27 -12.73 51.57
CA GLY A 443 -12.38 -13.50 52.45
C GLY A 443 -11.15 -14.20 51.86
N SER A 444 -10.00 -13.54 52.02
CA SER A 444 -8.74 -14.07 52.61
C SER A 444 -7.79 -15.05 51.87
N ARG A 445 -6.53 -14.59 51.82
CA ARG A 445 -5.24 -15.23 52.20
C ARG A 445 -4.50 -16.21 51.25
N SER A 446 -3.27 -15.77 50.94
CA SER A 446 -2.07 -16.47 50.44
C SER A 446 -1.56 -17.55 51.43
N PRO A 447 -0.71 -18.54 51.03
CA PRO A 447 0.76 -18.37 51.09
C PRO A 447 1.58 -19.09 49.97
N TYR A 448 2.79 -18.59 49.70
CA TYR A 448 3.86 -19.23 48.88
C TYR A 448 4.55 -20.39 49.64
N PRO A 449 5.38 -21.22 48.95
CA PRO A 449 6.83 -21.10 49.19
C PRO A 449 7.74 -21.31 47.96
N GLN A 450 8.97 -20.82 48.12
CA GLN A 450 10.10 -20.77 47.18
C GLN A 450 10.74 -22.14 46.91
N MET A 451 11.32 -22.32 45.71
CA MET A 451 12.45 -23.24 45.49
C MET A 451 13.36 -22.77 44.34
N THR A 452 14.65 -23.03 44.52
CA THR A 452 15.85 -22.52 43.86
C THR A 452 16.30 -23.30 42.62
N ASN A 453 16.90 -22.57 41.65
CA ASN A 453 17.88 -22.94 40.61
C ASN A 453 17.89 -24.36 40.00
N VAL A 454 17.59 -24.45 38.70
CA VAL A 454 18.26 -25.36 37.73
C VAL A 454 18.32 -24.64 36.37
N ALA A 455 19.49 -24.65 35.73
CA ALA A 455 19.70 -24.19 34.37
C ALA A 455 19.14 -25.21 33.39
N GLU A 456 18.29 -24.81 32.45
CA GLU A 456 17.94 -25.63 31.29
C GLU A 456 17.47 -24.79 30.10
N VAL A 457 17.84 -25.30 28.93
CA VAL A 457 17.80 -24.69 27.60
C VAL A 457 16.37 -24.36 27.17
N GLY A 458 16.11 -23.11 26.80
CA GLY A 458 14.78 -22.65 26.39
C GLY A 458 14.33 -23.23 25.04
N PRO A 459 13.05 -23.62 24.89
CA PRO A 459 12.49 -24.07 23.62
C PRO A 459 12.10 -22.86 22.75
N TYR A 460 12.54 -22.87 21.50
CA TYR A 460 12.05 -21.96 20.46
C TYR A 460 10.62 -22.38 20.07
N THR A 461 9.65 -21.54 20.40
CA THR A 461 8.28 -21.64 19.89
C THR A 461 8.07 -20.50 18.90
N ILE A 462 8.16 -20.80 17.61
CA ILE A 462 7.74 -19.90 16.53
C ILE A 462 6.28 -20.27 16.20
N CYS A 463 5.34 -19.40 16.56
CA CYS A 463 3.93 -19.53 16.16
C CYS A 463 3.76 -19.01 14.73
N TYR A 464 3.29 -19.87 13.82
CA TYR A 464 2.97 -19.55 12.43
C TYR A 464 1.48 -19.16 12.28
N ASP A 465 1.20 -18.03 11.62
CA ASP A 465 -0.13 -17.62 11.14
C ASP A 465 -0.16 -17.69 9.59
N HIS A 466 -1.24 -18.24 9.05
CA HIS A 466 -1.37 -18.64 7.65
C HIS A 466 -1.64 -17.44 6.72
N LYS A 467 -0.59 -16.89 6.09
CA LYS A 467 -0.68 -16.14 4.81
C LYS A 467 0.44 -16.59 3.87
N LEU A 468 0.09 -17.39 2.88
CA LEU A 468 0.99 -18.25 2.10
C LEU A 468 1.80 -17.57 0.96
N GLN A 469 1.98 -16.24 0.92
CA GLN A 469 2.81 -15.61 -0.13
C GLN A 469 3.68 -14.45 0.38
N GLU A 470 3.13 -13.48 1.10
CA GLU A 470 3.95 -12.39 1.71
C GLU A 470 4.86 -12.87 2.85
N THR A 471 4.54 -14.01 3.47
CA THR A 471 5.38 -14.60 4.53
C THR A 471 6.66 -15.22 3.96
N TYR A 472 6.71 -15.64 2.69
CA TYR A 472 7.90 -16.30 2.12
C TYR A 472 9.08 -15.34 1.90
N GLU A 473 8.85 -14.10 1.49
CA GLU A 473 9.94 -13.12 1.33
C GLU A 473 10.50 -12.66 2.68
N ILE A 474 9.62 -12.53 3.69
CA ILE A 474 9.99 -12.20 5.06
C ILE A 474 10.66 -13.40 5.75
N GLU A 475 10.18 -14.63 5.54
CA GLU A 475 10.74 -15.85 6.09
C GLU A 475 12.08 -16.19 5.42
N ALA A 476 12.24 -16.01 4.11
CA ALA A 476 13.54 -16.15 3.44
C ALA A 476 14.54 -15.11 3.95
N THR A 477 14.12 -13.86 4.16
CA THR A 477 15.00 -12.80 4.65
C THR A 477 15.35 -13.00 6.13
N LEU A 478 14.38 -13.31 6.99
CA LEU A 478 14.57 -13.57 8.42
C LEU A 478 15.29 -14.90 8.67
N THR A 479 15.06 -15.94 7.88
CA THR A 479 15.78 -17.22 7.96
C THR A 479 17.20 -17.07 7.43
N THR A 480 17.42 -16.33 6.34
CA THR A 480 18.79 -15.98 5.89
C THR A 480 19.51 -15.14 6.96
N MET A 481 18.83 -14.22 7.64
CA MET A 481 19.39 -13.44 8.74
C MET A 481 19.62 -14.27 10.02
N ALA A 482 18.73 -15.21 10.34
CA ALA A 482 18.87 -16.13 11.48
C ALA A 482 19.97 -17.17 11.23
N LEU A 483 20.11 -17.67 10.00
CA LEU A 483 21.22 -18.53 9.59
C LEU A 483 22.55 -17.76 9.61
N ARG A 484 22.57 -16.50 9.17
CA ARG A 484 23.75 -15.61 9.30
C ARG A 484 24.18 -15.43 10.74
N ASN A 485 23.24 -15.16 11.65
CA ASN A 485 23.53 -14.92 13.06
C ASN A 485 23.89 -16.20 13.84
N ASN A 486 23.33 -17.35 13.49
CA ASN A 486 23.55 -18.61 14.23
C ASN A 486 24.62 -19.54 13.65
N PHE A 487 24.90 -19.48 12.33
CA PHE A 487 25.88 -20.36 11.66
C PHE A 487 27.14 -19.63 11.18
N GLY A 488 27.21 -18.30 11.31
CA GLY A 488 28.42 -17.53 10.98
C GLY A 488 28.74 -17.50 9.48
N LEU A 489 27.69 -17.42 8.65
CA LEU A 489 27.81 -17.10 7.21
C LEU A 489 28.26 -15.65 7.07
N ASN A 490 29.42 -15.41 6.44
CA ASN A 490 29.82 -14.05 6.07
C ASN A 490 29.10 -13.66 4.78
N SER A 491 28.98 -12.36 4.47
CA SER A 491 28.54 -11.96 3.14
C SER A 491 29.59 -12.45 2.13
N VAL A 492 29.19 -13.27 1.15
CA VAL A 492 30.05 -13.58 0.00
C VAL A 492 30.61 -12.26 -0.52
N PRO A 493 31.94 -12.08 -0.60
CA PRO A 493 32.54 -10.91 -1.20
C PRO A 493 31.98 -10.74 -2.61
N ARG A 494 31.16 -9.70 -2.78
CA ARG A 494 30.60 -9.33 -4.08
C ARG A 494 31.74 -8.73 -4.88
N ASP A 495 32.46 -9.53 -5.65
CA ASP A 495 33.46 -9.01 -6.57
C ASP A 495 32.73 -8.07 -7.56
N PRO A 496 33.03 -6.76 -7.57
CA PRO A 496 32.45 -5.83 -8.53
C PRO A 496 32.76 -6.22 -9.98
N SER A 497 33.78 -7.05 -10.20
CA SER A 497 34.21 -7.53 -11.50
C SER A 497 33.42 -8.73 -12.02
N SER A 498 32.71 -9.48 -11.15
CA SER A 498 31.75 -10.53 -11.54
C SER A 498 30.32 -9.99 -11.69
N LEU A 499 30.12 -8.69 -11.42
CA LEU A 499 28.94 -7.94 -11.76
C LEU A 499 29.14 -7.30 -13.14
N HIS A 500 28.23 -7.58 -14.07
CA HIS A 500 28.28 -7.03 -15.42
C HIS A 500 28.32 -5.49 -15.37
N PRO A 501 29.30 -4.81 -16.00
CA PRO A 501 29.28 -3.36 -16.13
C PRO A 501 28.12 -2.99 -17.07
N GLY A 502 27.15 -2.20 -16.57
CA GLY A 502 26.02 -1.70 -17.37
C GLY A 502 24.62 -2.11 -16.90
N HIS A 503 24.46 -2.93 -15.86
CA HIS A 503 23.13 -3.28 -15.32
C HIS A 503 22.79 -2.43 -14.09
N THR A 504 21.89 -1.46 -14.27
CA THR A 504 21.22 -0.72 -13.20
C THR A 504 20.19 -1.60 -12.48
N GLU A 505 20.02 -1.37 -11.18
CA GLU A 505 19.14 -2.11 -10.26
C GLU A 505 17.67 -2.09 -10.72
N HIS A 506 17.29 -3.00 -11.61
CA HIS A 506 15.91 -3.28 -11.98
C HIS A 506 15.35 -4.46 -11.16
N LEU A 507 14.13 -4.26 -10.63
CA LEU A 507 13.28 -5.23 -9.95
C LEU A 507 12.61 -6.18 -10.97
N GLU A 508 13.41 -6.84 -11.79
CA GLU A 508 13.04 -8.08 -12.45
C GLU A 508 13.88 -9.17 -11.79
N SER A 509 13.42 -10.43 -11.77
CA SER A 509 14.35 -11.49 -11.35
C SER A 509 15.59 -11.36 -12.25
N ILE A 510 16.81 -11.43 -11.70
CA ILE A 510 18.01 -11.21 -12.53
C ILE A 510 18.04 -12.19 -13.73
N THR A 511 17.38 -13.33 -13.58
CA THR A 511 17.03 -14.30 -14.61
C THR A 511 16.23 -13.70 -15.78
N GLU A 512 15.16 -12.91 -15.55
CA GLU A 512 14.39 -12.22 -16.60
C GLU A 512 15.19 -11.13 -17.33
N SER A 513 16.06 -10.40 -16.61
CA SER A 513 16.96 -9.42 -17.21
C SER A 513 18.04 -10.08 -18.10
N LEU A 514 18.50 -11.27 -17.75
CA LEU A 514 19.39 -12.08 -18.60
C LEU A 514 18.64 -12.70 -19.78
N ILE A 515 17.41 -13.16 -19.59
CA ILE A 515 16.53 -13.66 -20.65
C ILE A 515 16.27 -12.59 -21.71
N SER A 516 16.10 -11.34 -21.30
CA SER A 516 15.91 -10.20 -22.21
C SER A 516 17.23 -9.71 -22.87
N ALA A 517 18.39 -10.00 -22.28
CA ALA A 517 19.71 -9.68 -22.83
C ALA A 517 20.17 -10.64 -23.95
N VAL A 518 19.58 -11.83 -24.06
CA VAL A 518 19.80 -12.72 -25.20
C VAL A 518 18.98 -12.22 -26.39
N THR A 519 19.65 -11.77 -27.46
CA THR A 519 19.00 -11.37 -28.71
C THR A 519 18.02 -12.47 -29.15
N PRO A 520 16.75 -12.18 -29.47
CA PRO A 520 15.69 -13.18 -29.76
C PRO A 520 15.96 -14.19 -30.89
N ALA A 521 17.15 -14.18 -31.50
CA ALA A 521 17.54 -15.00 -32.65
C ALA A 521 18.81 -15.87 -32.43
N ARG A 522 19.47 -15.83 -31.27
CA ARG A 522 20.67 -16.66 -31.04
C ARG A 522 20.27 -18.11 -30.73
N GLN A 523 20.63 -19.03 -31.62
CA GLN A 523 20.53 -20.47 -31.39
C GLN A 523 21.80 -20.99 -30.73
N ALA A 524 21.64 -21.91 -29.77
CA ALA A 524 22.76 -22.59 -29.15
C ALA A 524 23.55 -23.42 -30.18
N SER A 525 24.87 -23.43 -30.05
CA SER A 525 25.82 -24.24 -30.81
C SER A 525 25.97 -25.63 -30.16
N VAL A 526 26.37 -26.62 -30.96
CA VAL A 526 26.72 -27.95 -30.43
C VAL A 526 27.98 -27.83 -29.57
N ILE A 527 27.86 -28.09 -28.27
CA ILE A 527 29.00 -28.33 -27.37
C ILE A 527 29.15 -29.86 -27.20
N PRO A 528 30.30 -30.45 -27.58
CA PRO A 528 30.63 -31.85 -27.30
C PRO A 528 30.70 -32.12 -25.80
N ILE A 529 30.20 -33.27 -25.34
CA ILE A 529 30.17 -33.62 -23.92
C ILE A 529 31.56 -33.65 -23.28
N GLU A 530 32.60 -33.92 -24.07
CA GLU A 530 34.00 -33.91 -23.64
C GLU A 530 34.51 -32.51 -23.25
N GLN A 531 33.78 -31.44 -23.59
CA GLN A 531 34.02 -30.05 -23.17
C GLN A 531 33.24 -29.68 -21.90
N LEU A 532 32.25 -30.48 -21.50
CA LEU A 532 31.45 -30.31 -20.28
C LEU A 532 31.98 -31.19 -19.14
N ARG A 533 33.31 -31.25 -18.99
CA ARG A 533 33.96 -32.12 -18.00
C ARG A 533 33.57 -31.73 -16.58
N LEU A 534 33.35 -32.75 -15.76
CA LEU A 534 33.22 -32.56 -14.32
C LEU A 534 34.58 -32.16 -13.76
N PRO A 535 34.64 -31.20 -12.83
CA PRO A 535 35.87 -30.89 -12.10
C PRO A 535 36.36 -32.14 -11.36
N ASP A 536 37.68 -32.29 -11.21
CA ASP A 536 38.32 -33.52 -10.70
C ASP A 536 39.24 -33.26 -9.49
N THR A 537 39.00 -32.16 -8.76
CA THR A 537 39.72 -31.88 -7.51
C THR A 537 39.39 -32.92 -6.44
N GLU A 538 40.29 -33.07 -5.47
CA GLU A 538 40.08 -34.03 -4.37
C GLU A 538 38.85 -33.68 -3.52
N LEU A 539 38.52 -32.39 -3.38
CA LEU A 539 37.28 -31.95 -2.74
C LEU A 539 36.06 -32.43 -3.52
N VAL A 540 36.09 -32.26 -4.84
CA VAL A 540 35.00 -32.67 -5.72
C VAL A 540 34.82 -34.19 -5.73
N LYS A 541 35.90 -34.98 -5.75
CA LYS A 541 35.81 -36.45 -5.68
C LYS A 541 35.18 -36.92 -4.37
N ASP A 542 35.59 -36.32 -3.24
CA ASP A 542 35.02 -36.65 -1.93
C ASP A 542 33.55 -36.25 -1.85
N ALA A 543 33.20 -35.04 -2.29
CA ALA A 543 31.82 -34.56 -2.33
C ALA A 543 30.94 -35.42 -3.24
N PHE A 544 31.45 -35.78 -4.43
CA PHE A 544 30.77 -36.61 -5.40
C PHE A 544 30.38 -37.96 -4.79
N GLN A 545 31.33 -38.62 -4.14
CA GLN A 545 31.06 -39.90 -3.49
C GLN A 545 30.10 -39.72 -2.31
N TRP A 546 30.30 -38.69 -1.49
CA TRP A 546 29.46 -38.40 -0.33
C TRP A 546 27.98 -38.18 -0.71
N VAL A 547 27.72 -37.43 -1.79
CA VAL A 547 26.37 -37.18 -2.31
C VAL A 547 25.81 -38.42 -2.99
N LYS A 548 26.62 -39.14 -3.78
CA LYS A 548 26.22 -40.38 -4.47
C LYS A 548 25.77 -41.48 -3.50
N ASP A 549 26.37 -41.55 -2.32
CA ASP A 549 26.01 -42.52 -1.28
C ASP A 549 24.65 -42.20 -0.62
N ARG A 550 24.08 -41.01 -0.87
CA ARG A 550 22.89 -40.49 -0.18
C ARG A 550 21.70 -40.25 -1.09
N LEU A 551 21.95 -39.78 -2.30
CA LEU A 551 20.89 -39.52 -3.29
C LEU A 551 20.55 -40.79 -4.06
N ALA A 552 19.25 -40.98 -4.30
CA ALA A 552 18.80 -41.95 -5.30
C ALA A 552 19.35 -41.56 -6.69
N SER A 553 19.40 -42.55 -7.60
CA SER A 553 19.97 -42.36 -8.95
C SER A 553 19.30 -41.24 -9.75
N GLY A 554 18.00 -41.01 -9.56
CA GLY A 554 17.26 -39.90 -10.20
C GLY A 554 17.80 -38.52 -9.82
N PRO A 555 17.65 -38.09 -8.55
CA PRO A 555 18.19 -36.80 -8.07
C PRO A 555 19.69 -36.64 -8.28
N PHE A 556 20.45 -37.73 -8.16
CA PHE A 556 21.88 -37.73 -8.43
C PHE A 556 22.17 -37.40 -9.91
N ASN A 557 21.54 -38.13 -10.85
CA ASN A 557 21.71 -37.87 -12.27
C ASN A 557 21.20 -36.48 -12.67
N HIS A 558 20.09 -36.00 -12.08
CA HIS A 558 19.59 -34.64 -12.27
C HIS A 558 20.66 -33.60 -11.88
N SER A 559 21.27 -33.75 -10.71
CA SER A 559 22.34 -32.87 -10.23
C SER A 559 23.52 -32.79 -11.22
N ILE A 560 23.91 -33.91 -11.83
CA ILE A 560 24.96 -33.93 -12.85
C ILE A 560 24.50 -33.28 -14.17
N ARG A 561 23.27 -33.56 -14.62
CA ARG A 561 22.71 -32.90 -15.81
C ARG A 561 22.61 -31.40 -15.64
N VAL A 562 22.16 -30.92 -14.48
CA VAL A 562 22.05 -29.49 -14.14
C VAL A 562 23.42 -28.79 -14.22
N TYR A 563 24.49 -29.45 -13.78
CA TYR A 563 25.84 -28.93 -14.00
C TYR A 563 26.15 -28.82 -15.50
N MET A 564 25.98 -29.89 -16.26
CA MET A 564 26.35 -29.92 -17.69
C MET A 564 25.52 -28.93 -18.53
N ILE A 565 24.23 -28.80 -18.23
CA ILE A 565 23.31 -27.83 -18.85
C ILE A 565 23.75 -26.41 -18.51
N GLY A 566 24.01 -26.11 -17.25
CA GLY A 566 24.49 -24.78 -16.84
C GLY A 566 25.84 -24.44 -17.45
N ALA A 567 26.77 -25.39 -17.49
CA ALA A 567 28.07 -25.21 -18.14
C ALA A 567 27.92 -24.93 -19.64
N ALA A 568 27.01 -25.63 -20.34
CA ALA A 568 26.71 -25.35 -21.75
C ALA A 568 26.11 -23.95 -21.95
N ILE A 569 25.14 -23.54 -21.12
CA ILE A 569 24.54 -22.21 -21.16
C ILE A 569 25.59 -21.12 -20.90
N ALA A 570 26.45 -21.31 -19.90
CA ALA A 570 27.47 -20.32 -19.55
C ALA A 570 28.55 -20.18 -20.63
N GLN A 571 29.01 -21.31 -21.21
CA GLN A 571 30.04 -21.32 -22.24
C GLN A 571 29.54 -20.75 -23.58
N ASP A 572 28.32 -21.07 -23.99
CA ASP A 572 27.80 -20.64 -25.28
C ASP A 572 26.99 -19.35 -25.18
N MET A 573 25.93 -19.31 -24.37
CA MET A 573 24.99 -18.19 -24.39
C MET A 573 25.58 -16.92 -23.75
N PHE A 574 26.47 -17.07 -22.76
CA PHE A 574 26.99 -15.97 -21.94
C PHE A 574 28.53 -15.98 -21.71
N PRO A 575 29.36 -16.18 -22.75
CA PRO A 575 30.81 -16.41 -22.61
C PRO A 575 31.56 -15.24 -21.97
N GLU A 576 31.04 -14.02 -22.11
CA GLU A 576 31.63 -12.80 -21.54
C GLU A 576 30.89 -12.30 -20.29
N SER A 577 29.64 -12.75 -20.08
CA SER A 577 28.72 -12.20 -19.07
C SER A 577 28.66 -13.03 -17.79
N PHE A 578 28.89 -14.35 -17.86
CA PHE A 578 29.03 -15.18 -16.66
C PHE A 578 30.51 -15.42 -16.34
N LYS A 579 31.01 -14.71 -15.33
CA LYS A 579 32.23 -15.15 -14.63
C LYS A 579 31.83 -16.22 -13.62
N TRP A 580 32.06 -17.48 -13.97
CA TRP A 580 31.73 -18.63 -13.13
C TRP A 580 32.98 -19.49 -12.90
N ASP A 581 33.03 -20.08 -11.71
CA ASP A 581 34.03 -21.08 -11.34
C ASP A 581 33.44 -22.49 -11.49
N PRO A 582 34.01 -23.37 -12.33
CA PRO A 582 33.46 -24.70 -12.59
C PRO A 582 33.37 -25.59 -11.36
N GLU A 583 34.33 -25.53 -10.45
CA GLU A 583 34.32 -26.30 -9.20
C GLU A 583 33.21 -25.85 -8.26
N THR A 584 33.09 -24.54 -8.01
CA THR A 584 32.03 -23.94 -7.19
C THR A 584 30.65 -24.22 -7.79
N TYR A 585 30.50 -24.13 -9.13
CA TYR A 585 29.23 -24.45 -9.79
C TYR A 585 28.92 -25.94 -9.71
N PHE A 586 29.91 -26.81 -9.91
CA PHE A 586 29.72 -28.24 -9.77
C PHE A 586 29.29 -28.62 -8.36
N LEU A 587 29.92 -28.09 -7.33
CA LEU A 587 29.51 -28.31 -5.93
C LEU A 587 28.10 -27.77 -5.69
N THR A 588 27.74 -26.61 -6.25
CA THR A 588 26.36 -26.10 -6.18
C THR A 588 25.37 -27.08 -6.81
N SER A 589 25.59 -27.50 -8.05
CA SER A 589 24.72 -28.43 -8.76
C SER A 589 24.67 -29.82 -8.11
N LEU A 590 25.80 -30.33 -7.63
CA LEU A 590 25.90 -31.64 -6.98
C LEU A 590 25.08 -31.69 -5.68
N PHE A 591 25.10 -30.62 -4.89
CA PHE A 591 24.45 -30.59 -3.58
C PHE A 591 23.03 -30.00 -3.57
N HIS A 592 22.56 -29.34 -4.63
CA HIS A 592 21.30 -28.56 -4.56
C HIS A 592 20.08 -29.36 -4.09
N ASP A 593 20.02 -30.64 -4.49
CA ASP A 593 18.97 -31.58 -4.12
C ASP A 593 19.31 -32.47 -2.92
N ILE A 594 20.46 -32.30 -2.25
CA ILE A 594 20.85 -33.19 -1.14
C ILE A 594 19.79 -33.26 -0.04
N GLY A 595 19.01 -32.19 0.13
CA GLY A 595 17.90 -32.14 1.08
C GLY A 595 16.80 -33.16 0.85
N VAL A 596 16.70 -33.78 -0.34
CA VAL A 596 15.72 -34.85 -0.64
C VAL A 596 16.21 -36.25 -0.27
N ALA A 597 17.47 -36.41 0.16
CA ALA A 597 17.97 -37.70 0.64
C ALA A 597 17.13 -38.20 1.82
N ASP A 598 16.84 -39.51 1.88
CA ASP A 598 15.97 -40.10 2.90
C ASP A 598 16.41 -39.77 4.34
N GLU A 599 17.72 -39.65 4.58
CA GLU A 599 18.29 -39.29 5.87
C GLU A 599 18.03 -37.83 6.31
N PHE A 600 17.64 -36.95 5.39
CA PHE A 600 17.41 -35.53 5.66
C PHE A 600 15.96 -35.09 5.45
N PHE A 601 15.31 -35.61 4.40
CA PHE A 601 14.15 -35.02 3.76
C PHE A 601 13.00 -34.69 4.73
N LEU A 602 12.61 -35.62 5.59
CA LEU A 602 11.51 -35.43 6.54
C LEU A 602 11.95 -35.33 8.01
N THR A 603 13.25 -35.16 8.25
CA THR A 603 13.80 -35.02 9.62
C THR A 603 13.63 -33.62 10.21
N THR A 604 13.24 -32.66 9.37
CA THR A 604 12.98 -31.27 9.76
C THR A 604 11.71 -30.74 9.08
N LYS A 605 11.18 -29.67 9.63
CA LYS A 605 10.08 -28.90 9.05
C LYS A 605 10.54 -27.88 8.00
N LEU A 606 11.84 -27.67 7.84
CA LEU A 606 12.40 -26.81 6.79
C LEU A 606 12.22 -27.43 5.40
N SER A 607 12.01 -26.58 4.38
CA SER A 607 12.03 -26.97 2.96
C SER A 607 13.33 -27.68 2.59
N PHE A 608 13.31 -28.58 1.60
CA PHE A 608 14.46 -29.40 1.25
C PHE A 608 15.68 -28.56 0.85
N GLU A 609 15.49 -27.39 0.24
CA GLU A 609 16.56 -26.48 -0.17
C GLU A 609 17.25 -25.86 1.06
N TYR A 610 16.47 -25.49 2.08
CA TYR A 610 17.03 -25.03 3.36
C TYR A 610 17.82 -26.14 4.03
N ARG A 611 17.26 -27.34 4.08
CA ARG A 611 17.97 -28.47 4.67
C ARG A 611 19.24 -28.80 3.90
N GLY A 612 19.17 -28.81 2.57
CA GLY A 612 20.29 -29.07 1.69
C GLY A 612 21.39 -28.05 1.81
N GLY A 613 21.05 -26.76 1.87
CA GLY A 613 22.00 -25.68 2.12
C GLY A 613 22.70 -25.83 3.48
N ILE A 614 21.97 -26.16 4.54
CA ILE A 614 22.56 -26.39 5.88
C ILE A 614 23.52 -27.59 5.87
N GLU A 615 23.14 -28.71 5.27
CA GLU A 615 24.02 -29.90 5.20
C GLU A 615 25.27 -29.62 4.37
N THR A 616 25.12 -28.90 3.26
CA THR A 616 26.25 -28.51 2.41
C THR A 616 27.19 -27.57 3.15
N TYR A 617 26.67 -26.59 3.88
CA TYR A 617 27.46 -25.70 4.73
C TYR A 617 28.27 -26.48 5.77
N ASN A 618 27.62 -27.41 6.47
CA ASN A 618 28.25 -28.24 7.49
C ASN A 618 29.34 -29.14 6.90
N TYR A 619 29.06 -29.77 5.76
CA TYR A 619 30.01 -30.59 5.02
C TYR A 619 31.26 -29.79 4.62
N LEU A 620 31.08 -28.66 3.93
CA LEU A 620 32.21 -27.84 3.46
C LEU A 620 33.00 -27.21 4.62
N ARG A 621 32.34 -26.80 5.70
CA ARG A 621 33.03 -26.35 6.92
C ARG A 621 33.84 -27.46 7.58
N ALA A 622 33.34 -28.70 7.60
CA ALA A 622 34.08 -29.84 8.11
C ALA A 622 35.33 -30.09 7.26
N LYS A 623 35.20 -30.09 5.93
CA LYS A 623 36.33 -30.23 4.98
C LYS A 623 37.36 -29.11 5.13
N LYS A 624 36.92 -27.87 5.30
CA LYS A 624 37.78 -26.73 5.63
C LYS A 624 38.58 -26.95 6.92
N LYS A 625 37.94 -27.50 7.96
CA LYS A 625 38.57 -27.76 9.26
C LYS A 625 39.55 -28.94 9.23
N GLU A 626 39.29 -29.94 8.39
CA GLU A 626 40.21 -31.06 8.15
C GLU A 626 41.55 -30.59 7.57
N GLY A 627 41.54 -29.49 6.80
CA GLY A 627 42.74 -28.85 6.26
C GLY A 627 43.40 -29.57 5.08
N ASN A 628 42.80 -30.66 4.60
CA ASN A 628 43.30 -31.47 3.48
C ASN A 628 42.79 -30.99 2.10
N TYR A 629 41.91 -29.99 2.09
CA TYR A 629 41.23 -29.47 0.89
C TYR A 629 41.32 -27.94 0.87
N ASP A 630 41.41 -27.34 -0.32
CA ASP A 630 41.29 -25.89 -0.47
C ASP A 630 39.80 -25.50 -0.46
N VAL A 631 39.31 -25.07 0.70
CA VAL A 631 37.90 -24.68 0.91
C VAL A 631 37.83 -23.24 1.42
N PRO A 632 37.99 -22.24 0.53
CA PRO A 632 37.89 -20.84 0.93
C PRO A 632 36.49 -20.52 1.46
N GLN A 633 36.38 -19.53 2.36
CA GLN A 633 35.08 -19.17 2.93
C GLN A 633 34.08 -18.75 1.85
N ASP A 634 34.55 -18.06 0.82
CA ASP A 634 33.74 -17.56 -0.29
C ASP A 634 33.10 -18.69 -1.09
N LEU A 635 33.78 -19.83 -1.25
CA LEU A 635 33.21 -21.03 -1.88
C LEU A 635 32.08 -21.59 -1.02
N ILE A 636 32.29 -21.73 0.29
CA ILE A 636 31.26 -22.21 1.22
C ILE A 636 30.02 -21.31 1.16
N ASP A 637 30.22 -20.00 1.26
CA ASP A 637 29.14 -19.04 1.29
C ASP A 637 28.41 -18.98 -0.07
N SER A 638 29.13 -19.05 -1.20
CA SER A 638 28.56 -19.04 -2.56
C SER A 638 27.73 -20.29 -2.85
N VAL A 639 28.28 -21.48 -2.59
CA VAL A 639 27.58 -22.76 -2.77
C VAL A 639 26.34 -22.82 -1.90
N THR A 640 26.47 -22.45 -0.62
CA THR A 640 25.35 -22.48 0.33
C THR A 640 24.26 -21.51 -0.08
N GLU A 641 24.59 -20.25 -0.40
CA GLU A 641 23.60 -19.25 -0.82
C GLU A 641 22.86 -19.67 -2.10
N ALA A 642 23.59 -20.18 -3.09
CA ALA A 642 23.01 -20.63 -4.35
C ALA A 642 22.03 -21.78 -4.13
N ILE A 643 22.36 -22.77 -3.29
CA ILE A 643 21.46 -23.87 -2.93
C ILE A 643 20.23 -23.36 -2.18
N LEU A 644 20.38 -22.44 -1.23
CA LEU A 644 19.23 -21.91 -0.48
C LEU A 644 18.22 -21.15 -1.38
N ARG A 645 18.68 -20.62 -2.52
CA ARG A 645 17.90 -19.75 -3.40
C ARG A 645 17.52 -20.36 -4.75
N HIS A 646 17.95 -21.59 -5.06
CA HIS A 646 17.78 -22.15 -6.41
C HIS A 646 16.31 -22.42 -6.81
N THR A 647 15.38 -22.51 -5.84
CA THR A 647 13.92 -22.60 -6.07
C THR A 647 13.17 -21.33 -5.69
N ASN A 648 13.88 -20.30 -5.21
CA ASN A 648 13.29 -19.08 -4.65
C ASN A 648 13.40 -17.92 -5.65
N PHE A 649 12.42 -17.80 -6.55
CA PHE A 649 12.37 -16.78 -7.61
C PHE A 649 11.75 -15.45 -7.12
N VAL A 650 12.33 -14.87 -6.06
CA VAL A 650 11.89 -13.58 -5.50
C VAL A 650 12.78 -12.42 -5.97
N PRO A 651 12.28 -11.17 -6.02
CA PRO A 651 13.08 -10.02 -6.45
C PRO A 651 14.28 -9.77 -5.53
N GLY A 652 15.48 -9.57 -6.13
CA GLY A 652 16.69 -9.27 -5.37
C GLY A 652 17.99 -9.60 -6.10
N ARG A 653 19.14 -9.28 -5.49
CA ARG A 653 20.46 -9.64 -6.02
C ARG A 653 20.79 -11.09 -5.67
N ILE A 654 21.23 -11.87 -6.66
CA ILE A 654 21.70 -13.26 -6.57
C ILE A 654 23.05 -13.39 -7.29
N THR A 655 23.89 -14.32 -6.85
CA THR A 655 25.22 -14.57 -7.45
C THR A 655 25.11 -15.16 -8.85
N THR A 656 26.19 -15.09 -9.63
CA THR A 656 26.29 -15.74 -10.96
C THR A 656 25.97 -17.23 -10.88
N HIS A 657 26.53 -17.95 -9.89
CA HIS A 657 26.23 -19.36 -9.64
C HIS A 657 24.76 -19.60 -9.29
N GLY A 658 24.16 -18.71 -8.50
CA GLY A 658 22.74 -18.76 -8.14
C GLY A 658 21.80 -18.51 -9.32
N GLN A 659 22.17 -17.67 -10.28
CA GLN A 659 21.42 -17.46 -11.52
C GLN A 659 21.55 -18.68 -12.45
N LEU A 660 22.76 -19.21 -12.57
CA LEU A 660 23.04 -20.33 -13.46
C LEU A 660 22.32 -21.61 -12.98
N ILE A 661 22.29 -21.87 -11.67
CA ILE A 661 21.57 -23.02 -11.13
C ILE A 661 20.07 -22.91 -11.37
N GLN A 662 19.47 -21.72 -11.21
CA GLN A 662 18.06 -21.47 -11.50
C GLN A 662 17.70 -21.73 -12.97
N LEU A 663 18.55 -21.28 -13.90
CA LEU A 663 18.35 -21.50 -15.33
C LEU A 663 18.44 -22.99 -15.69
N ALA A 664 19.44 -23.68 -15.17
CA ALA A 664 19.70 -25.08 -15.50
C ALA A 664 18.64 -26.02 -14.90
N THR A 665 18.16 -25.77 -13.68
CA THR A 665 17.08 -26.56 -13.06
C THR A 665 15.74 -26.33 -13.78
N LEU A 666 15.40 -25.10 -14.19
CA LEU A 666 14.21 -24.84 -15.01
C LEU A 666 14.28 -25.54 -16.37
N TYR A 667 15.45 -25.55 -17.00
CA TYR A 667 15.65 -26.28 -18.26
C TYR A 667 15.39 -27.78 -18.07
N ASP A 668 16.05 -28.44 -17.10
CA ASP A 668 15.91 -29.89 -16.93
C ASP A 668 14.54 -30.31 -16.37
N ASN A 669 13.90 -29.50 -15.51
CA ASN A 669 12.63 -29.86 -14.88
C ASN A 669 11.41 -29.55 -15.74
N ILE A 670 11.34 -28.39 -16.40
CA ILE A 670 10.15 -27.98 -17.15
C ILE A 670 10.42 -27.68 -18.64
N GLY A 671 11.66 -27.79 -19.10
CA GLY A 671 12.00 -27.50 -20.49
C GLY A 671 11.91 -26.01 -20.82
N ALA A 672 12.20 -25.14 -19.84
CA ALA A 672 12.30 -23.71 -20.08
C ALA A 672 13.52 -23.40 -20.96
N HIS A 673 13.42 -22.35 -21.80
CA HIS A 673 14.54 -21.86 -22.62
C HIS A 673 15.22 -22.92 -23.50
N GLN A 674 14.45 -23.80 -24.16
CA GLN A 674 14.95 -24.90 -24.99
C GLN A 674 15.97 -24.49 -26.06
N ALA A 675 15.91 -23.23 -26.52
CA ALA A 675 16.83 -22.71 -27.52
C ALA A 675 18.27 -22.48 -26.99
N TRP A 676 18.49 -22.56 -25.67
CA TRP A 676 19.75 -22.20 -25.01
C TRP A 676 20.73 -23.37 -24.83
N VAL A 677 20.29 -24.59 -25.12
CA VAL A 677 21.17 -25.76 -25.22
C VAL A 677 20.83 -26.49 -26.52
N HIS A 678 21.84 -26.78 -27.33
CA HIS A 678 21.60 -27.48 -28.60
C HIS A 678 21.04 -28.89 -28.34
N PRO A 679 20.04 -29.37 -29.10
CA PRO A 679 19.44 -30.69 -28.91
C PRO A 679 20.47 -31.84 -28.86
N ASP A 680 21.47 -31.84 -29.75
CA ASP A 680 22.54 -32.86 -29.77
C ASP A 680 23.40 -32.84 -28.49
N THR A 681 23.66 -31.65 -27.92
CA THR A 681 24.36 -31.51 -26.64
C THR A 681 23.52 -32.07 -25.50
N TYR A 682 22.22 -31.72 -25.46
CA TYR A 682 21.32 -32.26 -24.44
C TYR A 682 21.14 -33.79 -24.58
N GLU A 683 21.05 -34.32 -25.80
CA GLU A 683 20.97 -35.76 -26.05
C GLU A 683 22.23 -36.49 -25.62
N ALA A 684 23.42 -35.92 -25.83
CA ALA A 684 24.66 -36.47 -25.30
C ALA A 684 24.67 -36.48 -23.76
N ILE A 685 24.23 -35.39 -23.12
CA ILE A 685 24.13 -35.27 -21.66
C ILE A 685 23.19 -36.35 -21.10
N VAL A 686 21.98 -36.48 -21.65
CA VAL A 686 20.98 -37.45 -21.18
C VAL A 686 21.42 -38.89 -21.46
N ARG A 687 22.17 -39.14 -22.54
CA ARG A 687 22.73 -40.47 -22.83
C ARG A 687 23.78 -40.88 -21.79
N GLU A 688 24.60 -39.95 -21.32
CA GLU A 688 25.61 -40.22 -20.29
C GLU A 688 25.00 -40.26 -18.88
N TRP A 689 24.02 -39.38 -18.62
CA TRP A 689 23.34 -39.23 -17.32
C TRP A 689 21.81 -39.36 -17.48
N PRO A 690 21.30 -40.60 -17.58
CA PRO A 690 19.90 -40.87 -17.92
C PRO A 690 18.89 -40.20 -17.00
N ARG A 691 17.77 -39.75 -17.60
CA ARG A 691 16.62 -39.22 -16.86
C ARG A 691 15.86 -40.31 -16.10
N GLY A 692 15.64 -41.48 -16.72
CA GLY A 692 14.78 -42.51 -16.12
C GLY A 692 13.36 -41.96 -15.93
N HIS A 693 12.70 -42.26 -14.81
CA HIS A 693 11.37 -41.72 -14.48
C HIS A 693 11.43 -40.39 -13.72
N TRP A 694 12.43 -39.54 -14.00
CA TRP A 694 12.71 -38.34 -13.22
C TRP A 694 11.49 -37.44 -13.01
N SER A 695 10.73 -37.10 -14.04
CA SER A 695 9.56 -36.22 -13.87
C SER A 695 8.53 -36.80 -12.89
N ASP A 696 8.19 -38.08 -13.01
CA ASP A 696 7.22 -38.75 -12.15
C ASP A 696 7.75 -38.91 -10.71
N ASP A 697 9.02 -39.27 -10.56
CA ASP A 697 9.70 -39.41 -9.27
C ASP A 697 9.82 -38.06 -8.56
N PHE A 698 10.15 -37.00 -9.29
CA PHE A 698 10.23 -35.63 -8.78
C PHE A 698 8.86 -35.11 -8.34
N ILE A 699 7.82 -35.28 -9.18
CA ILE A 699 6.44 -34.92 -8.82
C ILE A 699 6.00 -35.66 -7.55
N THR A 700 6.31 -36.95 -7.45
CA THR A 700 6.00 -37.77 -6.27
C THR A 700 6.73 -37.26 -5.03
N CYS A 701 8.03 -36.96 -5.16
CA CYS A 701 8.87 -36.45 -4.08
C CYS A 701 8.36 -35.08 -3.58
N MET A 702 8.11 -34.14 -4.49
CA MET A 702 7.61 -32.80 -4.19
C MET A 702 6.21 -32.82 -3.58
N SER A 703 5.31 -33.68 -4.09
CA SER A 703 3.99 -33.89 -3.50
C SER A 703 4.07 -34.42 -2.06
N LYS A 704 5.02 -35.34 -1.80
CA LYS A 704 5.30 -35.87 -0.45
C LYS A 704 5.83 -34.76 0.47
N GLU A 705 6.67 -33.86 -0.03
CA GLU A 705 7.14 -32.72 0.76
C GLU A 705 5.99 -31.78 1.13
N MET A 706 5.21 -31.33 0.15
CA MET A 706 4.09 -30.40 0.37
C MET A 706 3.07 -30.97 1.37
N ALA A 707 2.82 -32.27 1.33
CA ALA A 707 1.97 -32.94 2.30
C ALA A 707 2.55 -32.95 3.72
N ALA A 708 3.86 -33.15 3.87
CA ALA A 708 4.54 -33.23 5.17
C ALA A 708 4.96 -31.86 5.74
N LYS A 709 5.12 -30.87 4.86
CA LYS A 709 5.60 -29.50 5.10
C LYS A 709 4.77 -28.50 4.27
N PRO A 710 3.53 -28.18 4.68
CA PRO A 710 2.65 -27.29 3.90
C PRO A 710 3.19 -25.89 3.59
N TRP A 711 4.25 -25.46 4.27
CA TRP A 711 4.94 -24.17 4.12
C TRP A 711 6.29 -24.28 3.39
N CYS A 712 6.60 -25.40 2.73
CA CYS A 712 7.81 -25.53 1.93
C CYS A 712 7.78 -24.66 0.67
N HIS A 713 8.94 -24.33 0.11
CA HIS A 713 9.06 -23.52 -1.11
C HIS A 713 8.29 -24.12 -2.29
N THR A 714 8.24 -25.46 -2.40
CA THR A 714 7.46 -26.18 -3.40
C THR A 714 5.98 -25.79 -3.38
N THR A 715 5.39 -25.54 -2.20
CA THR A 715 4.01 -25.05 -2.08
C THR A 715 3.86 -23.64 -2.66
N ALA A 716 4.84 -22.76 -2.45
CA ALA A 716 4.83 -21.42 -3.02
C ALA A 716 4.93 -21.47 -4.56
N LEU A 717 5.84 -22.28 -5.09
CA LEU A 717 6.01 -22.48 -6.53
C LEU A 717 4.73 -23.03 -7.19
N GLN A 718 4.10 -24.02 -6.57
CA GLN A 718 2.85 -24.60 -7.08
C GLN A 718 1.66 -23.63 -6.96
N ALA A 719 1.69 -22.66 -6.03
CA ALA A 719 0.66 -21.64 -5.90
C ALA A 719 0.83 -20.50 -6.92
N SER A 720 2.07 -20.12 -7.24
CA SER A 720 2.37 -19.06 -8.22
C SER A 720 2.38 -19.55 -9.67
N SER A 721 2.65 -20.83 -9.90
CA SER A 721 2.74 -21.48 -11.21
C SER A 721 2.26 -22.93 -11.11
N ASP A 722 1.72 -23.51 -12.18
CA ASP A 722 1.39 -24.95 -12.19
C ASP A 722 2.66 -25.80 -12.33
N PHE A 723 3.63 -25.61 -11.42
CA PHE A 723 5.00 -26.10 -11.55
C PHE A 723 5.08 -27.62 -11.69
N LEU A 724 4.40 -28.39 -10.83
CA LEU A 724 4.37 -29.85 -10.95
C LEU A 724 3.66 -30.31 -12.23
N GLY A 725 2.65 -29.55 -12.68
CA GLY A 725 2.02 -29.78 -13.97
C GLY A 725 2.95 -29.50 -15.15
N ASP A 726 3.77 -28.46 -15.07
CA ASP A 726 4.77 -28.10 -16.07
C ASP A 726 5.90 -29.14 -16.13
N VAL A 727 6.31 -29.71 -14.99
CA VAL A 727 7.24 -30.85 -14.94
C VAL A 727 6.65 -32.04 -15.70
N GLY A 728 5.38 -32.40 -15.43
CA GLY A 728 4.71 -33.50 -16.13
C GLY A 728 4.46 -33.23 -17.62
N ARG A 729 4.50 -31.96 -18.04
CA ARG A 729 4.37 -31.52 -19.45
C ARG A 729 5.70 -31.19 -20.10
N ASN A 730 6.83 -31.48 -19.46
CA ASN A 730 8.15 -31.09 -19.94
C ASN A 730 8.38 -31.58 -21.39
N PRO A 731 8.46 -30.65 -22.35
CA PRO A 731 8.47 -30.97 -23.79
C PRO A 731 9.79 -31.60 -24.25
N ILE A 732 10.89 -31.41 -23.52
CA ILE A 732 12.20 -31.97 -23.86
C ILE A 732 12.49 -33.27 -23.12
N ALA A 733 11.78 -33.55 -22.01
CA ALA A 733 11.99 -34.73 -21.18
C ALA A 733 11.28 -35.98 -21.68
N LYS A 734 10.03 -35.86 -22.16
CA LYS A 734 9.12 -36.99 -22.43
C LYS A 734 9.65 -38.06 -23.40
N LYS A 735 10.64 -37.73 -24.25
CA LYS A 735 11.27 -38.71 -25.16
C LYS A 735 12.39 -39.53 -24.51
N TYR A 736 12.79 -39.18 -23.29
CA TYR A 736 13.91 -39.75 -22.54
C TYR A 736 13.48 -40.37 -21.19
N GLU A 737 12.18 -40.37 -20.92
CA GLU A 737 11.50 -40.92 -19.73
C GLU A 737 10.44 -41.94 -20.17
#